data_AF-A0A350UCE1-F1
#
_entry.id   AF-A0A350UCE1-F1
#
_cell.length_a   1.000
_cell.length_b   1.000
_cell.length_c   1.000
_cell.angle_alpha   90.00
_cell.angle_beta   90.00
_cell.angle_gamma   90.00
#
_symmetry.space_group_name_H-M   'P 1'
#
loop_
_entity.id
_entity.type
_entity.pdbx_description
1 polymer ?
#
loop_
_entity_poly.entity_id
_entity_poly.type
_entity_poly.pdbx_seq_one_letter_code
_entity_poly.pdbx_strand_id
1 'polypeptide(L)'
;MKTMLKIAQCSDQFFPVADGVSRVVQAYARGLGAFGQQVYVIAPLVTQGYRGKLPFEILDYLALNIPGGSQLRGTAAMLDMHYLTRVNALSFDIVHAHSPGSAGMEAVRLADKHRVPLVGTFHTKYIREFLTGQKDERQKQLSKFFAFDFFSRCDELWVASEDARAFLYERGFEGNIEVMDNGTDLLAVDEQVRRRAREVFHLSQSPVLLYAGSLDQQKNLTRVLEAAAQLRVRGQALQLLIAGGGPEEKHAHAKARELGILGTVRFLGQITDESLLGGLYAESALCLFPSQRISAGLVVREAAVQGTPSLVIAGSMPGELITHGVNGLTCGDTAQSMADAIARYLADPKAQERMRANARAMAPVTWDKVLCRVNARYEVLAGMERAQLRRKRGFFRKEMEKVDLTLQKRAMDMIWKFLTQDTQHLYPYAHYPQKPAFRPQTEAKPFLRSTPEREGISSIALNALLDAIHADGAVMAHEIMVLRNGKVIAEANWSPYDSRLPHQLYSLSKSVTATAIGMLVDEGLLALDERLCDIFPDKAPESETHPARKMTVRMLLNMSTGTFFNEAGSAMGTDWERDFLHAPVKHEPGSAFDYNSMNTYMLAAIVRRKTGGTLTDYLKPRLYQPLGIECYYWETCPNGTEKGGWGLSLTPESVAKIGQLYLNRGVWRTFWGEKRLISEQWIEEATRPQIDTPHGEITYGYGHQIWMTARKGSFLFNGAFGQYMLALPDLNVIIVLFSGSARLFAQGGVLDYVTAALDNVGERPLPRDPRGAEALKNTLCAMSARYRAPFYSGERVSVPLEEMAETLNGRVYSFDANIGGLMPFILQSGHNNFTTGLSQIVFSRAEKGGLAIEMVEGEYTHRFSLKESGYTAATITQRGDVFEARFAVQTEVSEAGERTLNIIAHFIETPFTRLLRITLTGEDTLSIEFDESPSIKDASEMLMELIGVTRIEVVRNVLPLLKQERMQHTLRTFTTVTVQGKL
;
A
#
# COMPACT_ATOMS: atom_id res chain seq x y z
N MET A 1 -40.93 -3.69 -31.67
CA MET A 1 -40.69 -3.65 -30.21
C MET A 1 -39.52 -2.71 -29.98
N LYS A 2 -39.66 -1.66 -29.17
CA LYS A 2 -38.50 -0.85 -28.78
C LYS A 2 -37.57 -1.71 -27.92
N THR A 3 -36.29 -1.76 -28.27
CA THR A 3 -35.28 -2.53 -27.56
C THR A 3 -35.02 -1.86 -26.20
N MET A 4 -35.16 -2.62 -25.13
CA MET A 4 -34.82 -2.15 -23.77
C MET A 4 -33.29 -2.00 -23.67
N LEU A 5 -32.82 -0.81 -23.35
CA LEU A 5 -31.42 -0.47 -23.10
C LEU A 5 -31.06 -0.64 -21.63
N LYS A 6 -29.85 -1.16 -21.39
CA LYS A 6 -29.20 -1.22 -20.07
C LYS A 6 -28.19 -0.08 -19.95
N ILE A 7 -28.43 0.85 -19.04
CA ILE A 7 -27.70 2.11 -18.94
C ILE A 7 -26.96 2.17 -17.60
N ALA A 8 -25.64 2.35 -17.64
CA ALA A 8 -24.83 2.63 -16.45
C ALA A 8 -24.62 4.14 -16.31
N GLN A 9 -25.07 4.73 -15.20
CA GLN A 9 -24.75 6.12 -14.83
C GLN A 9 -23.69 6.14 -13.74
N CYS A 10 -22.51 6.67 -14.05
CA CYS A 10 -21.36 6.70 -13.15
C CYS A 10 -21.17 8.11 -12.57
N SER A 11 -21.17 8.25 -11.25
CA SER A 11 -20.99 9.54 -10.57
C SER A 11 -20.16 9.40 -9.29
N ASP A 12 -19.16 10.27 -9.10
CA ASP A 12 -18.37 10.34 -7.86
C ASP A 12 -19.17 10.87 -6.67
N GLN A 13 -20.37 11.42 -6.90
CA GLN A 13 -21.27 11.90 -5.86
C GLN A 13 -22.68 11.38 -6.10
N PHE A 14 -23.25 10.78 -5.06
CA PHE A 14 -24.63 10.32 -5.04
C PHE A 14 -25.17 10.40 -3.59
N PHE A 15 -26.49 10.24 -3.41
CA PHE A 15 -27.15 10.42 -2.10
C PHE A 15 -26.45 9.66 -0.95
N PRO A 16 -26.32 10.25 0.25
CA PRO A 16 -27.08 11.40 0.78
C PRO A 16 -26.50 12.79 0.43
N VAL A 17 -25.42 12.87 -0.36
CA VAL A 17 -24.85 14.16 -0.79
C VAL A 17 -25.76 14.76 -1.88
N ALA A 18 -26.69 15.62 -1.47
CA ALA A 18 -27.67 16.26 -2.35
C ALA A 18 -27.09 17.52 -2.99
N ASP A 19 -26.42 17.36 -4.13
CA ASP A 19 -25.98 18.47 -4.99
C ASP A 19 -26.65 18.42 -6.38
N GLY A 20 -26.33 19.40 -7.23
CA GLY A 20 -26.92 19.47 -8.57
C GLY A 20 -26.61 18.27 -9.46
N VAL A 21 -25.43 17.64 -9.31
CA VAL A 21 -25.03 16.47 -10.09
C VAL A 21 -25.84 15.25 -9.64
N SER A 22 -25.94 15.01 -8.33
CA SER A 22 -26.74 13.93 -7.75
C SER A 22 -28.21 14.00 -8.17
N ARG A 23 -28.78 15.21 -8.26
CA ARG A 23 -30.17 15.42 -8.73
C ARG A 23 -30.35 15.05 -10.20
N VAL A 24 -29.43 15.45 -11.08
CA VAL A 24 -29.48 15.09 -12.51
C VAL A 24 -29.38 13.57 -12.70
N VAL A 25 -28.42 12.92 -12.02
CA VAL A 25 -28.25 11.45 -12.08
C VAL A 25 -29.52 10.74 -11.61
N GLN A 26 -30.12 11.21 -10.51
CA GLN A 26 -31.36 10.64 -9.99
C GLN A 26 -32.54 10.86 -10.96
N ALA A 27 -32.69 12.05 -11.52
CA ALA A 27 -33.75 12.35 -12.48
C ALA A 27 -33.65 11.48 -13.72
N TYR A 28 -32.44 11.32 -14.27
CA TYR A 28 -32.19 10.39 -15.37
C TYR A 28 -32.51 8.95 -14.98
N ALA A 29 -32.04 8.49 -13.82
CA ALA A 29 -32.24 7.11 -13.38
C ALA A 29 -33.72 6.77 -13.13
N ARG A 30 -34.50 7.68 -12.54
CA ARG A 30 -35.96 7.49 -12.36
C ARG A 30 -36.71 7.61 -13.68
N GLY A 31 -36.42 8.66 -14.44
CA GLY A 31 -37.15 9.03 -15.64
C GLY A 31 -37.01 8.01 -16.76
N LEU A 32 -35.80 7.51 -17.00
CA LEU A 32 -35.56 6.50 -18.04
C LEU A 32 -36.22 5.16 -17.71
N GLY A 33 -36.37 4.83 -16.42
CA GLY A 33 -37.17 3.69 -15.97
C GLY A 33 -38.63 3.77 -16.46
N ALA A 34 -39.22 4.97 -16.47
CA ALA A 34 -40.58 5.18 -16.99
C ALA A 34 -40.70 5.01 -18.52
N PHE A 35 -39.60 5.15 -19.26
CA PHE A 35 -39.50 4.81 -20.68
C PHE A 35 -39.25 3.31 -20.92
N GLY A 36 -39.24 2.49 -19.87
CA GLY A 36 -38.98 1.05 -19.95
C GLY A 36 -37.50 0.68 -20.05
N GLN A 37 -36.58 1.61 -19.78
CA GLN A 37 -35.14 1.34 -19.78
C GLN A 37 -34.67 0.78 -18.43
N GLN A 38 -33.59 0.00 -18.44
CA GLN A 38 -32.99 -0.54 -17.22
C GLN A 38 -31.77 0.32 -16.83
N VAL A 39 -31.81 0.95 -15.65
CA VAL A 39 -30.75 1.87 -15.22
C VAL A 39 -30.04 1.38 -13.97
N TYR A 40 -28.71 1.51 -13.98
CA TYR A 40 -27.82 1.24 -12.85
C TYR A 40 -27.05 2.51 -12.50
N VAL A 41 -27.00 2.86 -11.21
CA VAL A 41 -26.19 3.99 -10.72
C VAL A 41 -24.94 3.44 -10.06
N ILE A 42 -23.76 3.80 -10.58
CA ILE A 42 -22.45 3.39 -10.09
C ILE A 42 -21.82 4.56 -9.34
N ALA A 43 -21.63 4.41 -8.02
CA ALA A 43 -21.18 5.50 -7.15
C ALA A 43 -20.36 5.00 -5.95
N PRO A 44 -19.48 5.83 -5.37
CA PRO A 44 -18.71 5.45 -4.18
C PRO A 44 -19.59 5.28 -2.93
N LEU A 45 -19.23 4.33 -2.07
CA LEU A 45 -19.90 4.07 -0.80
C LEU A 45 -19.72 5.25 0.17
N VAL A 46 -20.84 5.74 0.69
CA VAL A 46 -20.91 6.79 1.71
C VAL A 46 -21.29 6.19 3.07
N THR A 47 -20.76 6.77 4.15
CA THR A 47 -20.71 6.21 5.53
C THR A 47 -22.07 5.92 6.18
N GLN A 48 -23.17 6.38 5.58
CA GLN A 48 -24.53 5.93 5.89
C GLN A 48 -25.14 5.44 4.58
N GLY A 49 -25.30 4.12 4.46
CA GLY A 49 -25.86 3.50 3.25
C GLY A 49 -27.29 3.98 3.02
N TYR A 50 -27.50 4.79 1.97
CA TYR A 50 -28.83 5.18 1.54
C TYR A 50 -29.46 4.01 0.78
N ARG A 51 -30.21 3.15 1.48
CA ARG A 51 -30.90 1.97 0.93
C ARG A 51 -32.42 2.13 0.95
N GLY A 52 -32.92 3.23 0.36
CA GLY A 52 -34.35 3.36 0.08
C GLY A 52 -34.79 2.42 -1.04
N LYS A 53 -36.10 2.12 -1.14
CA LYS A 53 -36.71 1.46 -2.31
C LYS A 53 -36.67 2.42 -3.51
N LEU A 54 -35.54 2.50 -4.19
CA LEU A 54 -35.40 3.26 -5.43
C LEU A 54 -35.85 2.39 -6.62
N PRO A 55 -36.40 2.99 -7.68
CA PRO A 55 -36.86 2.24 -8.86
C PRO A 55 -35.71 1.76 -9.77
N PHE A 56 -34.45 1.89 -9.32
CA PHE A 56 -33.22 1.52 -10.04
C PHE A 56 -32.19 0.97 -9.05
N GLU A 57 -31.22 0.20 -9.55
CA GLU A 57 -30.19 -0.41 -8.71
C GLU A 57 -28.98 0.52 -8.53
N ILE A 58 -28.44 0.57 -7.31
CA ILE A 58 -27.17 1.24 -7.01
C ILE A 58 -26.07 0.17 -6.86
N LEU A 59 -25.01 0.33 -7.64
CA LEU A 59 -23.77 -0.45 -7.56
C LEU A 59 -22.71 0.41 -6.86
N ASP A 60 -22.64 0.27 -5.55
CA ASP A 60 -21.72 0.96 -4.67
C ASP A 60 -20.34 0.28 -4.60
N TYR A 61 -19.27 1.09 -4.50
CA TYR A 61 -17.90 0.59 -4.38
C TYR A 61 -17.06 1.39 -3.38
N LEU A 62 -15.99 0.77 -2.87
CA LEU A 62 -15.12 1.34 -1.83
C LEU A 62 -14.57 2.74 -2.17
N ALA A 63 -14.70 3.67 -1.21
CA ALA A 63 -14.20 5.04 -1.28
C ALA A 63 -13.07 5.29 -0.27
N LEU A 64 -11.93 5.82 -0.74
CA LEU A 64 -10.74 6.19 0.01
C LEU A 64 -10.66 7.72 0.17
N ASN A 65 -10.21 8.20 1.34
CA ASN A 65 -10.01 9.65 1.54
C ASN A 65 -8.65 10.08 0.96
N ILE A 66 -8.63 11.10 0.09
CA ILE A 66 -7.38 11.70 -0.43
C ILE A 66 -6.97 12.89 0.47
N PRO A 67 -5.72 12.95 0.96
CA PRO A 67 -5.22 14.11 1.72
C PRO A 67 -5.24 15.40 0.89
N GLY A 68 -5.75 16.50 1.47
CA GLY A 68 -5.78 17.83 0.84
C GLY A 68 -6.92 18.10 -0.17
N GLY A 69 -7.81 17.13 -0.41
CA GLY A 69 -8.97 17.30 -1.28
C GLY A 69 -10.23 17.73 -0.52
N SER A 70 -10.87 18.83 -0.93
CA SER A 70 -12.23 19.14 -0.49
C SER A 70 -13.22 18.20 -1.19
N GLN A 71 -13.80 17.24 -0.46
CA GLN A 71 -14.93 16.38 -0.84
C GLN A 71 -14.71 15.31 -1.93
N LEU A 72 -13.59 15.28 -2.64
CA LEU A 72 -13.25 14.16 -3.54
C LEU A 72 -12.72 12.98 -2.72
N ARG A 73 -13.55 11.94 -2.57
CA ARG A 73 -13.09 10.63 -2.13
C ARG A 73 -12.45 9.96 -3.35
N GLY A 74 -11.15 9.68 -3.28
CA GLY A 74 -10.50 8.81 -4.26
C GLY A 74 -11.13 7.43 -4.16
N THR A 75 -11.09 6.62 -5.21
CA THR A 75 -11.70 5.29 -5.11
C THR A 75 -10.83 4.21 -5.69
N ALA A 76 -11.22 3.02 -5.28
CA ALA A 76 -10.63 1.76 -5.59
C ALA A 76 -11.72 0.82 -6.12
N ALA A 77 -12.51 1.26 -7.11
CA ALA A 77 -13.54 0.42 -7.74
C ALA A 77 -12.93 -0.91 -8.23
N MET A 78 -11.69 -0.87 -8.74
CA MET A 78 -10.92 -2.06 -9.13
C MET A 78 -10.39 -2.91 -7.95
N LEU A 79 -10.46 -2.42 -6.71
CA LEU A 79 -10.06 -3.18 -5.50
C LEU A 79 -11.28 -3.68 -4.70
N ASP A 80 -12.51 -3.30 -5.07
CA ASP A 80 -13.73 -3.77 -4.41
C ASP A 80 -14.32 -4.98 -5.14
N MET A 81 -13.93 -6.18 -4.69
CA MET A 81 -14.37 -7.44 -5.29
C MET A 81 -15.89 -7.65 -5.25
N HIS A 82 -16.58 -7.10 -4.25
CA HIS A 82 -18.03 -7.20 -4.16
C HIS A 82 -18.70 -6.36 -5.25
N TYR A 83 -18.21 -5.15 -5.48
CA TYR A 83 -18.62 -4.33 -6.62
C TYR A 83 -18.27 -5.00 -7.96
N LEU A 84 -17.02 -5.46 -8.13
CA LEU A 84 -16.57 -6.08 -9.38
C LEU A 84 -17.40 -7.30 -9.76
N THR A 85 -17.73 -8.15 -8.79
CA THR A 85 -18.58 -9.34 -9.02
C THR A 85 -19.96 -8.93 -9.52
N ARG A 86 -20.59 -7.94 -8.89
CA ARG A 86 -21.92 -7.44 -9.28
C ARG A 86 -21.90 -6.76 -10.64
N VAL A 87 -20.99 -5.81 -10.87
CA VAL A 87 -20.93 -5.06 -12.13
C VAL A 87 -20.50 -5.94 -13.30
N ASN A 88 -19.62 -6.92 -13.08
CA ASN A 88 -19.18 -7.83 -14.15
C ASN A 88 -20.24 -8.85 -14.57
N ALA A 89 -21.22 -9.14 -13.71
CA ALA A 89 -22.38 -9.97 -14.05
C ALA A 89 -23.40 -9.23 -14.93
N LEU A 90 -23.24 -7.90 -15.11
CA LEU A 90 -24.13 -7.06 -15.89
C LEU A 90 -23.56 -6.79 -17.28
N SER A 91 -24.46 -6.45 -18.20
CA SER A 91 -24.16 -5.94 -19.54
C SER A 91 -24.77 -4.55 -19.65
N PHE A 92 -24.10 -3.67 -20.40
CA PHE A 92 -24.57 -2.31 -20.64
C PHE A 92 -24.59 -2.05 -22.14
N ASP A 93 -25.62 -1.32 -22.59
CA ASP A 93 -25.77 -0.82 -23.95
C ASP A 93 -25.26 0.63 -24.06
N ILE A 94 -25.26 1.37 -22.95
CA ILE A 94 -24.68 2.71 -22.81
C ILE A 94 -24.04 2.88 -21.44
N VAL A 95 -22.90 3.56 -21.40
CA VAL A 95 -22.25 4.01 -20.18
C VAL A 95 -22.16 5.53 -20.18
N HIS A 96 -22.62 6.18 -19.12
CA HIS A 96 -22.65 7.63 -18.98
C HIS A 96 -21.89 8.08 -17.73
N ALA A 97 -20.78 8.78 -17.92
CA ALA A 97 -20.01 9.43 -16.86
C ALA A 97 -20.51 10.84 -16.55
N HIS A 98 -20.82 11.12 -15.28
CA HIS A 98 -21.15 12.46 -14.80
C HIS A 98 -19.99 13.14 -14.05
N SER A 99 -18.80 12.54 -14.06
CA SER A 99 -17.60 13.11 -13.44
C SER A 99 -16.34 12.56 -14.11
N PRO A 100 -15.25 13.34 -14.19
CA PRO A 100 -13.95 12.86 -14.68
C PRO A 100 -13.12 12.17 -13.59
N GLY A 101 -13.66 12.08 -12.37
CA GLY A 101 -12.98 11.43 -11.26
C GLY A 101 -13.04 9.92 -11.37
N SER A 102 -13.21 9.28 -10.24
CA SER A 102 -12.98 7.85 -10.13
C SER A 102 -14.12 7.01 -10.70
N ALA A 103 -15.37 7.46 -10.52
CA ALA A 103 -16.53 6.91 -11.21
C ALA A 103 -16.43 7.11 -12.73
N GLY A 104 -15.87 8.24 -13.15
CA GLY A 104 -15.57 8.53 -14.56
C GLY A 104 -14.60 7.52 -15.17
N MET A 105 -13.48 7.27 -14.50
CA MET A 105 -12.49 6.30 -14.98
C MET A 105 -13.06 4.87 -15.03
N GLU A 106 -13.95 4.53 -14.09
CA GLU A 106 -14.69 3.27 -14.13
C GLU A 106 -15.69 3.22 -15.31
N ALA A 107 -16.34 4.34 -15.63
CA ALA A 107 -17.18 4.47 -16.83
C ALA A 107 -16.39 4.19 -18.11
N VAL A 108 -15.16 4.71 -18.21
CA VAL A 108 -14.25 4.41 -19.33
C VAL A 108 -13.96 2.91 -19.41
N ARG A 109 -13.61 2.27 -18.28
CA ARG A 109 -13.35 0.83 -18.23
C ARG A 109 -14.54 0.00 -18.68
N LEU A 110 -15.74 0.34 -18.21
CA LEU A 110 -16.98 -0.37 -18.57
C LEU A 110 -17.32 -0.17 -20.05
N ALA A 111 -17.21 1.05 -20.57
CA ALA A 111 -17.44 1.32 -21.99
C ALA A 111 -16.44 0.59 -22.90
N ASP A 112 -15.17 0.47 -22.49
CA ASP A 112 -14.14 -0.30 -23.19
C ASP A 112 -14.40 -1.81 -23.13
N LYS A 113 -14.74 -2.32 -21.94
CA LYS A 113 -15.03 -3.74 -21.72
C LYS A 113 -16.25 -4.20 -22.52
N HIS A 114 -17.37 -3.47 -22.42
CA HIS A 114 -18.62 -3.82 -23.09
C HIS A 114 -18.65 -3.37 -24.56
N ARG A 115 -17.67 -2.56 -24.99
CA ARG A 115 -17.57 -2.00 -26.35
C ARG A 115 -18.81 -1.20 -26.75
N VAL A 116 -19.32 -0.40 -25.81
CA VAL A 116 -20.55 0.40 -25.95
C VAL A 116 -20.28 1.90 -25.79
N PRO A 117 -21.12 2.79 -26.35
CA PRO A 117 -20.89 4.23 -26.31
C PRO A 117 -20.63 4.78 -24.90
N LEU A 118 -19.60 5.63 -24.79
CA LEU A 118 -19.30 6.41 -23.59
C LEU A 118 -19.83 7.84 -23.74
N VAL A 119 -20.86 8.18 -22.97
CA VAL A 119 -21.35 9.55 -22.86
C VAL A 119 -20.70 10.22 -21.65
N GLY A 120 -20.27 11.47 -21.77
CA GLY A 120 -19.84 12.28 -20.62
C GLY A 120 -20.79 13.44 -20.42
N THR A 121 -21.18 13.79 -19.19
CA THR A 121 -21.78 15.09 -18.88
C THR A 121 -20.73 16.00 -18.26
N PHE A 122 -20.49 17.15 -18.88
CA PHE A 122 -19.63 18.18 -18.32
C PHE A 122 -20.42 19.05 -17.34
N HIS A 123 -20.36 18.68 -16.06
CA HIS A 123 -20.94 19.50 -15.00
C HIS A 123 -20.03 20.67 -14.63
N THR A 124 -20.67 21.81 -14.44
CA THR A 124 -20.06 23.11 -14.18
C THR A 124 -19.15 23.16 -12.95
N LYS A 125 -19.43 22.29 -11.98
CA LYS A 125 -18.65 22.09 -10.75
C LYS A 125 -17.18 21.77 -11.02
N TYR A 126 -16.89 20.98 -12.06
CA TYR A 126 -15.54 20.50 -12.34
C TYR A 126 -14.60 21.56 -12.94
N ILE A 127 -15.14 22.67 -13.46
CA ILE A 127 -14.37 23.85 -13.88
C ILE A 127 -13.62 24.46 -12.69
N ARG A 128 -14.16 24.37 -11.47
CA ARG A 128 -13.49 24.84 -10.24
C ARG A 128 -12.38 23.90 -9.80
N GLU A 129 -12.68 22.61 -9.67
CA GLU A 129 -11.77 21.62 -9.10
C GLU A 129 -10.54 21.41 -9.97
N PHE A 130 -10.70 21.46 -11.30
CA PHE A 130 -9.63 21.16 -12.23
C PHE A 130 -9.07 22.38 -12.99
N LEU A 131 -9.88 23.42 -13.28
CA LEU A 131 -9.46 24.51 -14.17
C LEU A 131 -9.17 25.85 -13.46
N THR A 132 -9.77 26.13 -12.30
CA THR A 132 -9.75 27.47 -11.67
C THR A 132 -9.48 27.49 -10.16
N GLY A 133 -9.09 26.37 -9.55
CA GLY A 133 -8.80 26.27 -8.12
C GLY A 133 -7.52 27.01 -7.69
N GLN A 134 -7.43 27.40 -6.41
CA GLN A 134 -6.22 27.95 -5.77
C GLN A 134 -5.18 26.84 -5.52
N LYS A 135 -4.68 26.22 -6.59
CA LYS A 135 -3.52 25.30 -6.55
C LYS A 135 -2.31 25.97 -7.18
N ASP A 136 -1.11 25.47 -6.89
CA ASP A 136 0.13 25.91 -7.54
C ASP A 136 0.04 25.73 -9.08
N GLU A 137 0.75 26.55 -9.85
CA GLU A 137 0.50 26.71 -11.31
C GLU A 137 0.73 25.40 -12.10
N ARG A 138 1.67 24.56 -11.65
CA ARG A 138 1.87 23.19 -12.17
C ARG A 138 0.67 22.28 -11.94
N GLN A 139 0.08 22.31 -10.73
CA GLN A 139 -1.07 21.45 -10.40
C GLN A 139 -2.33 21.86 -11.16
N LYS A 140 -2.49 23.15 -11.47
CA LYS A 140 -3.56 23.65 -12.35
C LYS A 140 -3.40 23.12 -13.77
N GLN A 141 -2.20 23.14 -14.34
CA GLN A 141 -1.98 22.63 -15.70
C GLN A 141 -2.23 21.13 -15.80
N LEU A 142 -1.75 20.35 -14.82
CA LEU A 142 -1.95 18.89 -14.77
C LEU A 142 -3.44 18.51 -14.63
N SER A 143 -4.16 19.23 -13.77
CA SER A 143 -5.60 19.04 -13.55
C SER A 143 -6.44 19.41 -14.78
N LYS A 144 -6.09 20.52 -15.45
CA LYS A 144 -6.69 20.92 -16.73
C LYS A 144 -6.50 19.83 -17.77
N PHE A 145 -5.25 19.40 -17.93
CA PHE A 145 -4.89 18.40 -18.91
C PHE A 145 -5.59 17.06 -18.67
N PHE A 146 -5.71 16.62 -17.41
CA PHE A 146 -6.44 15.41 -17.04
C PHE A 146 -7.94 15.47 -17.37
N ALA A 147 -8.62 16.58 -17.04
CA ALA A 147 -10.05 16.71 -17.32
C ALA A 147 -10.33 16.79 -18.84
N PHE A 148 -9.54 17.55 -19.59
CA PHE A 148 -9.66 17.62 -21.05
C PHE A 148 -9.35 16.27 -21.71
N ASP A 149 -8.33 15.57 -21.23
CA ASP A 149 -8.00 14.22 -21.69
C ASP A 149 -9.16 13.25 -21.42
N PHE A 150 -9.76 13.27 -20.23
CA PHE A 150 -10.93 12.44 -19.91
C PHE A 150 -12.09 12.67 -20.88
N PHE A 151 -12.57 13.92 -21.01
CA PHE A 151 -13.74 14.21 -21.85
C PHE A 151 -13.45 13.98 -23.34
N SER A 152 -12.18 14.03 -23.77
CA SER A 152 -11.80 13.67 -25.14
C SER A 152 -11.95 12.16 -25.46
N ARG A 153 -12.11 11.33 -24.43
CA ARG A 153 -12.34 9.87 -24.56
C ARG A 153 -13.83 9.53 -24.70
N CYS A 154 -14.74 10.45 -24.39
CA CYS A 154 -16.16 10.26 -24.56
C CYS A 154 -16.53 10.26 -26.06
N ASP A 155 -17.40 9.34 -26.46
CA ASP A 155 -17.95 9.28 -27.81
C ASP A 155 -18.88 10.48 -28.07
N GLU A 156 -19.54 10.98 -27.02
CA GLU A 156 -20.31 12.23 -27.02
C GLU A 156 -20.26 12.92 -25.66
N LEU A 157 -20.14 14.25 -25.67
CA LEU A 157 -20.15 15.09 -24.47
C LEU A 157 -21.45 15.87 -24.38
N TRP A 158 -22.11 15.84 -23.23
CA TRP A 158 -23.33 16.59 -22.93
C TRP A 158 -23.04 17.77 -22.03
N VAL A 159 -23.62 18.92 -22.35
CA VAL A 159 -23.52 20.16 -21.57
C VAL A 159 -24.91 20.73 -21.30
N ALA A 160 -25.08 21.44 -20.19
CA ALA A 160 -26.38 21.95 -19.78
C ALA A 160 -26.79 23.28 -20.45
N SER A 161 -25.88 23.96 -21.16
CA SER A 161 -26.15 25.22 -21.86
C SER A 161 -25.23 25.44 -23.06
N GLU A 162 -25.60 26.39 -23.90
CA GLU A 162 -24.86 26.69 -25.12
C GLU A 162 -23.52 27.39 -24.87
N ASP A 163 -23.41 28.14 -23.79
CA ASP A 163 -22.14 28.81 -23.41
C ASP A 163 -21.17 27.81 -22.81
N ALA A 164 -21.66 26.75 -22.16
CA ALA A 164 -20.78 25.66 -21.75
C ALA A 164 -20.17 24.96 -22.98
N ARG A 165 -20.94 24.82 -24.07
CA ARG A 165 -20.43 24.34 -25.37
C ARG A 165 -19.42 25.32 -25.96
N ALA A 166 -19.77 26.60 -26.04
CA ALA A 166 -18.89 27.64 -26.58
C ALA A 166 -17.58 27.75 -25.79
N PHE A 167 -17.63 27.70 -24.46
CA PHE A 167 -16.49 27.70 -23.56
C PHE A 167 -15.55 26.51 -23.80
N LEU A 168 -16.10 25.31 -23.99
CA LEU A 168 -15.28 24.12 -24.28
C LEU A 168 -14.60 24.22 -25.66
N TYR A 169 -15.30 24.76 -26.67
CA TYR A 169 -14.70 24.99 -27.98
C TYR A 169 -13.62 26.07 -27.96
N GLU A 170 -13.84 27.20 -27.28
CA GLU A 170 -12.83 28.26 -27.09
C GLU A 170 -11.56 27.73 -26.43
N ARG A 171 -11.70 26.73 -25.55
CA ARG A 171 -10.59 26.06 -24.86
C ARG A 171 -9.99 24.88 -25.63
N GLY A 172 -10.37 24.68 -26.89
CA GLY A 172 -9.75 23.71 -27.79
C GLY A 172 -10.28 22.28 -27.70
N PHE A 173 -11.50 22.07 -27.20
CA PHE A 173 -12.15 20.76 -27.27
C PHE A 173 -12.60 20.44 -28.71
N GLU A 174 -12.23 19.26 -29.21
CA GLU A 174 -12.50 18.86 -30.62
C GLU A 174 -13.54 17.72 -30.76
N GLY A 175 -14.24 17.36 -29.69
CA GLY A 175 -15.24 16.28 -29.69
C GLY A 175 -16.67 16.75 -30.03
N ASN A 176 -17.58 15.78 -30.15
CA ASN A 176 -19.00 16.05 -30.32
C ASN A 176 -19.60 16.55 -29.00
N ILE A 177 -20.19 17.76 -29.01
CA ILE A 177 -20.89 18.33 -27.85
C ILE A 177 -22.37 18.50 -28.19
N GLU A 178 -23.24 17.93 -27.37
CA GLU A 178 -24.70 18.07 -27.43
C GLU A 178 -25.20 18.87 -26.22
N VAL A 179 -26.10 19.84 -26.45
CA VAL A 179 -26.70 20.59 -25.34
C VAL A 179 -27.92 19.84 -24.80
N MET A 180 -27.80 19.28 -23.59
CA MET A 180 -28.86 18.64 -22.84
C MET A 180 -29.22 19.49 -21.61
N ASP A 181 -30.24 20.32 -21.74
CA ASP A 181 -30.77 21.14 -20.63
C ASP A 181 -31.13 20.29 -19.40
N ASN A 182 -30.97 20.88 -18.21
CA ASN A 182 -31.52 20.30 -16.99
C ASN A 182 -33.00 20.69 -16.83
N GLY A 183 -33.81 19.72 -16.40
CA GLY A 183 -35.22 19.95 -16.05
C GLY A 183 -35.41 20.51 -14.64
N THR A 184 -36.63 20.93 -14.33
CA THR A 184 -37.08 21.23 -12.96
C THR A 184 -38.31 20.38 -12.62
N ASP A 185 -38.35 19.86 -11.39
CA ASP A 185 -39.47 19.10 -10.82
C ASP A 185 -40.52 20.00 -10.16
N LEU A 186 -40.19 21.29 -9.91
CA LEU A 186 -41.10 22.19 -9.24
C LEU A 186 -42.26 22.60 -10.14
N LEU A 187 -43.48 22.44 -9.62
CA LEU A 187 -44.72 22.91 -10.22
C LEU A 187 -45.23 24.15 -9.48
N ALA A 188 -46.07 24.95 -10.13
CA ALA A 188 -46.72 26.09 -9.50
C ALA A 188 -47.53 25.64 -8.27
N VAL A 189 -47.26 26.25 -7.13
CA VAL A 189 -47.92 25.91 -5.87
C VAL A 189 -49.28 26.63 -5.70
N ASP A 190 -50.22 25.93 -5.07
CA ASP A 190 -51.52 26.48 -4.69
C ASP A 190 -51.47 27.35 -3.41
N GLU A 191 -52.60 27.95 -3.06
CA GLU A 191 -52.72 28.83 -1.89
C GLU A 191 -52.56 28.08 -0.55
N GLN A 192 -52.83 26.78 -0.52
CA GLN A 192 -52.68 25.98 0.70
C GLN A 192 -51.20 25.76 1.03
N VAL A 193 -50.39 25.44 0.02
CA VAL A 193 -48.93 25.29 0.16
C VAL A 193 -48.29 26.63 0.52
N ARG A 194 -48.73 27.74 -0.09
CA ARG A 194 -48.29 29.10 0.27
C ARG A 194 -48.56 29.43 1.73
N ARG A 195 -49.77 29.16 2.22
CA ARG A 195 -50.14 29.36 3.64
C ARG A 195 -49.27 28.53 4.57
N ARG A 196 -49.06 27.25 4.25
CA ARG A 196 -48.22 26.36 5.04
C ARG A 196 -46.76 26.86 5.09
N ALA A 197 -46.22 27.36 3.98
CA ALA A 197 -44.88 27.95 3.96
C ALA A 197 -44.79 29.22 4.83
N ARG A 198 -45.80 30.09 4.81
CA ARG A 198 -45.88 31.28 5.70
C ARG A 198 -45.80 30.89 7.17
N GLU A 199 -46.55 29.87 7.57
CA GLU A 199 -46.60 29.37 8.95
C GLU A 199 -45.28 28.71 9.37
N VAL A 200 -44.79 27.74 8.58
CA VAL A 200 -43.60 26.93 8.89
C VAL A 200 -42.34 27.79 8.94
N PHE A 201 -42.17 28.71 7.99
CA PHE A 201 -40.97 29.57 7.92
C PHE A 201 -41.11 30.89 8.67
N HIS A 202 -42.22 31.09 9.40
CA HIS A 202 -42.56 32.31 10.14
C HIS A 202 -42.30 33.58 9.31
N LEU A 203 -42.94 33.64 8.14
CA LEU A 203 -42.80 34.76 7.21
C LEU A 203 -43.46 36.00 7.82
N SER A 204 -42.72 37.11 7.85
CA SER A 204 -43.21 38.39 8.35
C SER A 204 -44.09 39.10 7.32
N GLN A 205 -44.76 40.17 7.73
CA GLN A 205 -45.46 41.08 6.80
C GLN A 205 -44.49 41.97 6.00
N SER A 206 -43.19 41.93 6.30
CA SER A 206 -42.16 42.64 5.52
C SER A 206 -41.78 41.82 4.28
N PRO A 207 -41.29 42.46 3.20
CA PRO A 207 -40.80 41.77 2.02
C PRO A 207 -39.76 40.68 2.35
N VAL A 208 -39.99 39.48 1.85
CA VAL A 208 -39.11 38.31 2.05
C VAL A 208 -38.12 38.20 0.89
N LEU A 209 -36.82 38.18 1.20
CA LEU A 209 -35.74 37.89 0.26
C LEU A 209 -35.24 36.47 0.53
N LEU A 210 -35.08 35.67 -0.53
CA LEU A 210 -34.65 34.27 -0.39
C LEU A 210 -33.33 34.02 -1.09
N TYR A 211 -32.34 33.54 -0.35
CA TYR A 211 -31.17 32.89 -0.90
C TYR A 211 -31.36 31.36 -0.83
N ALA A 212 -31.23 30.68 -1.97
CA ALA A 212 -31.36 29.22 -2.04
C ALA A 212 -30.15 28.60 -2.74
N GLY A 213 -29.52 27.60 -2.10
CA GLY A 213 -28.40 26.85 -2.68
C GLY A 213 -27.36 26.40 -1.64
N SER A 214 -26.33 25.69 -2.11
CA SER A 214 -25.19 25.28 -1.27
C SER A 214 -24.48 26.49 -0.64
N LEU A 215 -24.08 26.36 0.63
CA LEU A 215 -23.31 27.40 1.33
C LEU A 215 -21.82 27.23 1.01
N ASP A 216 -21.45 27.68 -0.18
CA ASP A 216 -20.07 27.71 -0.67
C ASP A 216 -19.65 29.13 -1.10
N GLN A 217 -18.35 29.39 -1.14
CA GLN A 217 -17.80 30.72 -1.44
C GLN A 217 -18.23 31.25 -2.83
N GLN A 218 -18.49 30.39 -3.82
CA GLN A 218 -18.81 30.81 -5.19
C GLN A 218 -20.25 31.25 -5.37
N LYS A 219 -21.14 30.83 -4.47
CA LYS A 219 -22.51 31.34 -4.39
C LYS A 219 -22.59 32.71 -3.72
N ASN A 220 -21.45 33.21 -3.21
CA ASN A 220 -21.22 34.60 -2.79
C ASN A 220 -22.23 35.09 -1.74
N LEU A 221 -22.56 34.23 -0.77
CA LEU A 221 -23.50 34.56 0.31
C LEU A 221 -23.03 35.77 1.13
N THR A 222 -21.71 35.94 1.32
CA THR A 222 -21.13 37.10 2.02
C THR A 222 -21.64 38.42 1.44
N ARG A 223 -21.72 38.52 0.11
CA ARG A 223 -22.22 39.72 -0.57
C ARG A 223 -23.69 40.00 -0.26
N VAL A 224 -24.51 38.95 -0.14
CA VAL A 224 -25.93 39.06 0.25
C VAL A 224 -26.06 39.59 1.67
N LEU A 225 -25.26 39.05 2.60
CA LEU A 225 -25.26 39.47 4.00
C LEU A 225 -24.85 40.95 4.14
N GLU A 226 -23.82 41.38 3.42
CA GLU A 226 -23.39 42.78 3.38
C GLU A 226 -24.46 43.71 2.80
N ALA A 227 -25.13 43.31 1.71
CA ALA A 227 -26.22 44.09 1.13
C ALA A 227 -27.42 44.21 2.09
N ALA A 228 -27.77 43.13 2.80
CA ALA A 228 -28.82 43.14 3.82
C ALA A 228 -28.49 44.08 5.00
N ALA A 229 -27.22 44.14 5.42
CA ALA A 229 -26.77 45.09 6.43
C ALA A 229 -26.94 46.54 5.99
N GLN A 230 -26.58 46.86 4.74
CA GLN A 230 -26.78 48.20 4.20
C GLN A 230 -28.25 48.58 4.09
N LEU A 231 -29.11 47.66 3.66
CA LEU A 231 -30.56 47.88 3.59
C LEU A 231 -31.16 48.16 4.98
N ARG A 232 -30.71 47.43 6.01
CA ARG A 232 -31.12 47.67 7.39
C ARG A 232 -30.69 49.05 7.89
N VAL A 233 -29.45 49.47 7.62
CA VAL A 233 -28.96 50.82 8.00
C VAL A 233 -29.80 51.92 7.35
N ARG A 234 -30.32 51.69 6.15
CA ARG A 234 -31.22 52.62 5.43
C ARG A 234 -32.67 52.59 5.92
N GLY A 235 -32.99 51.80 6.95
CA GLY A 235 -34.35 51.68 7.48
C GLY A 235 -35.30 50.84 6.62
N GLN A 236 -34.79 50.06 5.65
CA GLN A 236 -35.64 49.19 4.83
C GLN A 236 -36.11 47.98 5.64
N ALA A 237 -37.42 47.83 5.84
CA ALA A 237 -38.00 46.64 6.45
C ALA A 237 -37.95 45.45 5.47
N LEU A 238 -37.28 44.36 5.85
CA LEU A 238 -37.19 43.12 5.07
C LEU A 238 -36.86 41.92 5.96
N GLN A 239 -37.11 40.72 5.45
CA GLN A 239 -36.68 39.46 6.05
C GLN A 239 -35.81 38.70 5.04
N LEU A 240 -34.56 38.35 5.40
CA LEU A 240 -33.68 37.55 4.55
C LEU A 240 -33.65 36.10 5.04
N LEU A 241 -34.00 35.17 4.16
CA LEU A 241 -34.01 33.74 4.43
C LEU A 241 -32.91 33.05 3.64
N ILE A 242 -32.17 32.17 4.32
CA ILE A 242 -31.05 31.41 3.73
C ILE A 242 -31.41 29.93 3.82
N ALA A 243 -31.75 29.33 2.68
CA ALA A 243 -32.07 27.92 2.53
C ALA A 243 -30.89 27.15 1.89
N GLY A 244 -30.32 26.22 2.65
CA GLY A 244 -29.15 25.42 2.24
C GLY A 244 -28.20 25.13 3.40
N GLY A 245 -27.28 24.19 3.17
CA GLY A 245 -26.16 23.87 4.06
C GLY A 245 -24.84 23.83 3.29
N GLY A 246 -23.70 23.89 3.97
CA GLY A 246 -22.40 23.78 3.31
C GLY A 246 -21.19 24.19 4.15
N PRO A 247 -19.98 24.06 3.60
CA PRO A 247 -18.73 24.33 4.33
C PRO A 247 -18.63 25.75 4.91
N GLU A 248 -19.25 26.75 4.26
CA GLU A 248 -19.19 28.15 4.68
C GLU A 248 -20.25 28.53 5.72
N GLU A 249 -21.07 27.59 6.19
CA GLU A 249 -22.17 27.88 7.12
C GLU A 249 -21.71 28.60 8.39
N LYS A 250 -20.63 28.11 9.03
CA LYS A 250 -20.04 28.76 10.22
C LYS A 250 -19.55 30.17 9.92
N HIS A 251 -18.94 30.39 8.75
CA HIS A 251 -18.43 31.69 8.34
C HIS A 251 -19.59 32.67 8.07
N ALA A 252 -20.65 32.23 7.39
CA ALA A 252 -21.84 33.02 7.13
C ALA A 252 -22.55 33.45 8.43
N HIS A 253 -22.68 32.53 9.40
CA HIS A 253 -23.22 32.85 10.73
C HIS A 253 -22.36 33.88 11.48
N ALA A 254 -21.04 33.73 11.44
CA ALA A 254 -20.13 34.69 12.06
C ALA A 254 -20.23 36.08 11.41
N LYS A 255 -20.29 36.13 10.07
CA LYS A 255 -20.43 37.39 9.33
C LYS A 255 -21.76 38.09 9.59
N ALA A 256 -22.87 37.34 9.67
CA ALA A 256 -24.17 37.91 10.03
C ALA A 256 -24.18 38.50 11.46
N ARG A 257 -23.42 37.90 12.39
CA ARG A 257 -23.22 38.43 13.75
C ARG A 257 -22.38 39.70 13.74
N GLU A 258 -21.26 39.70 13.02
CA GLU A 258 -20.37 40.87 12.84
C GLU A 258 -21.14 42.07 12.27
N LEU A 259 -21.97 41.84 11.26
CA LEU A 259 -22.80 42.86 10.62
C LEU A 259 -24.01 43.29 11.47
N GLY A 260 -24.25 42.65 12.62
CA GLY A 260 -25.36 42.96 13.52
C GLY A 260 -26.75 42.62 12.97
N ILE A 261 -26.86 41.80 11.93
CA ILE A 261 -28.12 41.52 11.19
C ILE A 261 -28.84 40.23 11.59
N LEU A 262 -28.49 39.60 12.72
CA LEU A 262 -29.13 38.35 13.16
C LEU A 262 -30.64 38.44 13.38
N GLY A 263 -31.19 39.64 13.66
CA GLY A 263 -32.63 39.88 13.73
C GLY A 263 -33.33 40.03 12.37
N THR A 264 -32.56 40.15 11.28
CA THR A 264 -33.04 40.35 9.90
C THR A 264 -32.82 39.10 9.04
N VAL A 265 -31.85 38.25 9.39
CA VAL A 265 -31.44 37.06 8.64
C VAL A 265 -31.83 35.79 9.40
N ARG A 266 -32.48 34.84 8.72
CA ARG A 266 -32.78 33.51 9.27
C ARG A 266 -32.17 32.41 8.39
N PHE A 267 -31.34 31.58 9.00
CA PHE A 267 -30.78 30.38 8.38
C PHE A 267 -31.77 29.22 8.61
N LEU A 268 -32.25 28.64 7.51
CA LEU A 268 -33.28 27.59 7.51
C LEU A 268 -32.68 26.18 7.45
N GLY A 269 -31.38 26.08 7.15
CA GLY A 269 -30.72 24.80 6.87
C GLY A 269 -31.21 24.17 5.57
N GLN A 270 -31.00 22.87 5.42
CA GLN A 270 -31.41 22.12 4.23
C GLN A 270 -32.93 21.83 4.25
N ILE A 271 -33.64 22.28 3.22
CA ILE A 271 -35.07 21.99 3.02
C ILE A 271 -35.20 20.82 2.05
N THR A 272 -35.80 19.72 2.51
CA THR A 272 -35.99 18.50 1.71
C THR A 272 -37.41 18.35 1.15
N ASP A 273 -38.39 19.08 1.69
CA ASP A 273 -39.77 19.11 1.20
C ASP A 273 -39.89 20.11 0.04
N GLU A 274 -40.07 19.59 -1.17
CA GLU A 274 -40.17 20.37 -2.41
C GLU A 274 -41.41 21.27 -2.46
N SER A 275 -42.51 20.85 -1.83
CA SER A 275 -43.74 21.64 -1.73
C SER A 275 -43.49 22.87 -0.86
N LEU A 276 -42.85 22.68 0.30
CA LEU A 276 -42.49 23.79 1.18
C LEU A 276 -41.45 24.72 0.56
N LEU A 277 -40.45 24.19 -0.16
CA LEU A 277 -39.49 25.00 -0.90
C LEU A 277 -40.17 25.81 -2.01
N GLY A 278 -41.09 25.20 -2.77
CA GLY A 278 -41.90 25.89 -3.78
C GLY A 278 -42.76 27.00 -3.17
N GLY A 279 -43.39 26.74 -2.03
CA GLY A 279 -44.13 27.75 -1.25
C GLY A 279 -43.22 28.90 -0.78
N LEU A 280 -42.01 28.60 -0.32
CA LEU A 280 -41.04 29.60 0.11
C LEU A 280 -40.60 30.50 -1.04
N TYR A 281 -40.31 29.94 -2.22
CA TYR A 281 -40.05 30.72 -3.43
C TYR A 281 -41.25 31.61 -3.75
N ALA A 282 -42.47 31.05 -3.78
CA ALA A 282 -43.70 31.75 -4.16
C ALA A 282 -44.03 32.96 -3.26
N GLU A 283 -43.73 32.86 -1.97
CA GLU A 283 -43.93 33.92 -0.97
C GLU A 283 -42.77 34.92 -0.90
N SER A 284 -41.65 34.62 -1.55
CA SER A 284 -40.51 35.54 -1.62
C SER A 284 -40.76 36.66 -2.64
N ALA A 285 -40.40 37.89 -2.27
CA ALA A 285 -40.46 39.04 -3.16
C ALA A 285 -39.37 38.96 -4.25
N LEU A 286 -38.20 38.42 -3.91
CA LEU A 286 -37.04 38.31 -4.78
C LEU A 286 -36.14 37.15 -4.33
N CYS A 287 -35.66 36.35 -5.29
CA CYS A 287 -34.67 35.32 -5.05
C CYS A 287 -33.25 35.86 -5.34
N LEU A 288 -32.34 35.75 -4.38
CA LEU A 288 -30.97 36.26 -4.49
C LEU A 288 -30.02 35.12 -4.89
N PHE A 289 -29.42 35.22 -6.07
CA PHE A 289 -28.48 34.24 -6.58
C PHE A 289 -27.22 34.90 -7.16
N PRO A 290 -26.38 35.54 -6.31
CA PRO A 290 -25.26 36.36 -6.76
C PRO A 290 -24.00 35.55 -7.11
N SER A 291 -24.19 34.38 -7.70
CA SER A 291 -23.08 33.51 -8.06
C SER A 291 -22.30 34.12 -9.21
N GLN A 292 -20.98 34.30 -9.00
CA GLN A 292 -20.10 34.94 -9.97
C GLN A 292 -19.59 33.98 -11.06
N ARG A 293 -19.85 32.67 -10.94
CA ARG A 293 -19.33 31.64 -11.86
C ARG A 293 -20.40 30.64 -12.29
N ILE A 294 -20.12 30.05 -13.45
CA ILE A 294 -20.81 29.02 -14.25
C ILE A 294 -21.62 28.07 -13.34
N SER A 295 -22.94 28.28 -13.26
CA SER A 295 -23.93 27.45 -12.58
C SER A 295 -25.16 27.42 -13.48
N ALA A 296 -25.71 26.24 -13.78
CA ALA A 296 -26.81 26.04 -14.73
C ALA A 296 -28.16 26.70 -14.36
N GLY A 297 -28.17 27.67 -13.44
CA GLY A 297 -29.32 28.51 -13.15
C GLY A 297 -30.56 27.80 -12.61
N LEU A 298 -30.46 26.56 -12.11
CA LEU A 298 -31.62 25.78 -11.63
C LEU A 298 -32.47 26.57 -10.62
N VAL A 299 -31.84 27.21 -9.64
CA VAL A 299 -32.50 28.07 -8.65
C VAL A 299 -33.26 29.23 -9.29
N VAL A 300 -32.75 29.82 -10.37
CA VAL A 300 -33.41 30.90 -11.11
C VAL A 300 -34.66 30.38 -11.82
N ARG A 301 -34.57 29.20 -12.47
CA ARG A 301 -35.73 28.54 -13.11
C ARG A 301 -36.77 28.10 -12.07
N GLU A 302 -36.34 27.53 -10.94
CA GLU A 302 -37.19 27.15 -9.81
C GLU A 302 -37.98 28.35 -9.26
N ALA A 303 -37.30 29.48 -9.01
CA ALA A 303 -37.95 30.71 -8.55
C ALA A 303 -38.94 31.26 -9.58
N ALA A 304 -38.55 31.27 -10.86
CA ALA A 304 -39.37 31.75 -11.97
C ALA A 304 -40.68 30.96 -12.11
N VAL A 305 -40.65 29.63 -12.01
CA VAL A 305 -41.85 28.78 -12.06
C VAL A 305 -42.84 29.11 -10.95
N GLN A 306 -42.35 29.53 -9.78
CA GLN A 306 -43.20 29.97 -8.66
C GLN A 306 -43.71 31.42 -8.80
N GLY A 307 -43.22 32.14 -9.81
CA GLY A 307 -43.54 33.54 -10.09
C GLY A 307 -42.69 34.53 -9.31
N THR A 308 -41.49 34.12 -8.89
CA THR A 308 -40.56 34.96 -8.14
C THR A 308 -39.34 35.31 -8.99
N PRO A 309 -39.10 36.60 -9.27
CA PRO A 309 -37.92 37.01 -10.02
C PRO A 309 -36.64 36.80 -9.22
N SER A 310 -35.53 36.67 -9.94
CA SER A 310 -34.20 36.54 -9.34
C SER A 310 -33.35 37.79 -9.55
N LEU A 311 -32.47 38.07 -8.59
CA LEU A 311 -31.38 39.03 -8.71
C LEU A 311 -30.05 38.29 -8.83
N VAL A 312 -29.30 38.61 -9.89
CA VAL A 312 -28.02 38.00 -10.24
C VAL A 312 -26.95 39.05 -10.52
N ILE A 313 -25.68 38.67 -10.53
CA ILE A 313 -24.59 39.60 -10.90
C ILE A 313 -24.62 39.82 -12.43
N ALA A 314 -24.51 41.06 -12.89
CA ALA A 314 -24.45 41.40 -14.30
C ALA A 314 -23.24 40.73 -14.97
N GLY A 315 -23.44 40.10 -16.13
CA GLY A 315 -22.40 39.35 -16.83
C GLY A 315 -22.04 37.99 -16.22
N SER A 316 -22.74 37.55 -15.16
CA SER A 316 -22.67 36.16 -14.70
C SER A 316 -23.57 35.26 -15.56
N MET A 317 -23.26 33.97 -15.64
CA MET A 317 -24.05 33.02 -16.45
C MET A 317 -25.54 32.90 -16.07
N PRO A 318 -25.92 32.91 -14.77
CA PRO A 318 -27.35 33.00 -14.42
C PRO A 318 -28.04 34.26 -14.98
N GLY A 319 -27.27 35.29 -15.36
CA GLY A 319 -27.73 36.52 -16.01
C GLY A 319 -28.30 36.35 -17.40
N GLU A 320 -27.96 35.30 -18.15
CA GLU A 320 -28.55 35.06 -19.48
C GLU A 320 -30.04 34.72 -19.41
N LEU A 321 -30.48 34.11 -18.31
CA LEU A 321 -31.89 33.86 -18.05
C LEU A 321 -32.64 35.15 -17.68
N ILE A 322 -31.91 36.24 -17.39
CA ILE A 322 -32.44 37.49 -16.85
C ILE A 322 -32.26 38.65 -17.83
N THR A 323 -33.37 39.15 -18.35
CA THR A 323 -33.44 40.48 -18.94
C THR A 323 -33.72 41.49 -17.83
N HIS A 324 -32.74 42.34 -17.53
CA HIS A 324 -32.81 43.33 -16.44
C HIS A 324 -34.09 44.18 -16.52
N GLY A 325 -34.85 44.22 -15.43
CA GLY A 325 -36.08 45.02 -15.33
C GLY A 325 -37.31 44.40 -16.02
N VAL A 326 -37.15 43.26 -16.69
CA VAL A 326 -38.23 42.54 -17.39
C VAL A 326 -38.67 41.32 -16.61
N ASN A 327 -37.80 40.32 -16.42
CA ASN A 327 -38.10 39.06 -15.71
C ASN A 327 -37.21 38.83 -14.47
N GLY A 328 -36.27 39.73 -14.22
CA GLY A 328 -35.42 39.73 -13.03
C GLY A 328 -34.54 40.97 -12.95
N LEU A 329 -33.56 40.94 -12.05
CA LEU A 329 -32.63 42.04 -11.80
C LEU A 329 -31.19 41.60 -11.99
N THR A 330 -30.37 42.55 -12.42
CA THR A 330 -28.91 42.42 -12.48
C THR A 330 -28.28 43.54 -11.67
N CYS A 331 -27.18 43.26 -10.96
CA CYS A 331 -26.40 44.27 -10.24
C CYS A 331 -24.90 44.10 -10.46
N GLY A 332 -24.11 45.10 -10.06
CA GLY A 332 -22.66 44.95 -9.95
C GLY A 332 -22.26 44.08 -8.75
N ASP A 333 -21.04 43.59 -8.74
CA ASP A 333 -20.50 42.74 -7.67
C ASP A 333 -20.05 43.55 -6.43
N THR A 334 -20.92 44.41 -5.93
CA THR A 334 -20.70 45.19 -4.70
C THR A 334 -21.95 45.17 -3.84
N ALA A 335 -21.77 45.18 -2.52
CA ALA A 335 -22.89 45.17 -1.57
C ALA A 335 -23.81 46.38 -1.79
N GLN A 336 -23.22 47.52 -2.13
CA GLN A 336 -23.91 48.75 -2.49
C GLN A 336 -24.78 48.58 -3.74
N SER A 337 -24.24 48.06 -4.84
CA SER A 337 -25.01 47.89 -6.07
C SER A 337 -26.17 46.90 -5.90
N MET A 338 -25.94 45.82 -5.13
CA MET A 338 -26.98 44.86 -4.78
C MET A 338 -28.08 45.49 -3.91
N ALA A 339 -27.69 46.22 -2.85
CA ALA A 339 -28.64 46.93 -2.00
C ALA A 339 -29.46 47.97 -2.79
N ASP A 340 -28.83 48.72 -3.70
CA ASP A 340 -29.51 49.72 -4.54
C ASP A 340 -30.51 49.08 -5.53
N ALA A 341 -30.17 47.92 -6.09
CA ALA A 341 -31.09 47.17 -6.94
C ALA A 341 -32.29 46.63 -6.15
N ILE A 342 -32.05 46.06 -4.96
CA ILE A 342 -33.11 45.55 -4.08
C ILE A 342 -34.02 46.70 -3.61
N ALA A 343 -33.46 47.81 -3.12
CA ALA A 343 -34.24 48.94 -2.63
C ALA A 343 -35.14 49.54 -3.72
N ARG A 344 -34.61 49.74 -4.93
CA ARG A 344 -35.40 50.26 -6.07
C ARG A 344 -36.54 49.32 -6.46
N TYR A 345 -36.29 48.01 -6.46
CA TYR A 345 -37.31 47.01 -6.75
C TYR A 345 -38.41 46.99 -5.68
N LEU A 346 -38.04 47.02 -4.40
CA LEU A 346 -38.99 47.04 -3.29
C LEU A 346 -39.82 48.33 -3.22
N ALA A 347 -39.31 49.44 -3.75
CA ALA A 347 -40.02 50.73 -3.79
C ALA A 347 -41.08 50.85 -4.90
N ASP A 348 -41.09 49.94 -5.89
CA ASP A 348 -42.02 49.99 -7.04
C ASP A 348 -42.89 48.72 -7.12
N PRO A 349 -44.07 48.69 -6.47
CA PRO A 349 -44.99 47.55 -6.53
C PRO A 349 -45.45 47.19 -7.95
N LYS A 350 -45.53 48.16 -8.88
CA LYS A 350 -45.93 47.89 -10.26
C LYS A 350 -44.81 47.18 -11.03
N ALA A 351 -43.55 47.51 -10.75
CA ALA A 351 -42.42 46.78 -11.28
C ALA A 351 -42.36 45.35 -10.71
N GLN A 352 -42.67 45.16 -9.43
CA GLN A 352 -42.75 43.82 -8.82
C GLN A 352 -43.78 42.94 -9.53
N GLU A 353 -45.02 43.42 -9.69
CA GLU A 353 -46.09 42.64 -10.32
C GLU A 353 -45.76 42.26 -11.76
N ARG A 354 -45.30 43.24 -12.56
CA ARG A 354 -44.88 43.01 -13.96
C ARG A 354 -43.74 41.99 -14.04
N MET A 355 -42.73 42.12 -13.18
CA MET A 355 -41.56 41.26 -13.22
C MET A 355 -41.88 39.82 -12.77
N ARG A 356 -42.76 39.66 -11.79
CA ARG A 356 -43.29 38.36 -11.35
C ARG A 356 -44.07 37.66 -12.47
N ALA A 357 -44.92 38.39 -13.18
CA ALA A 357 -45.65 37.87 -14.33
C ALA A 357 -44.71 37.41 -15.45
N ASN A 358 -43.71 38.21 -15.78
CA ASN A 358 -42.70 37.88 -16.80
C ASN A 358 -41.77 36.73 -16.38
N ALA A 359 -41.41 36.64 -15.10
CA ALA A 359 -40.66 35.50 -14.56
C ALA A 359 -41.47 34.21 -14.71
N ARG A 360 -42.77 34.24 -14.38
CA ARG A 360 -43.67 33.08 -14.57
C ARG A 360 -43.88 32.70 -16.03
N ALA A 361 -43.77 33.66 -16.96
CA ALA A 361 -43.87 33.42 -18.40
C ALA A 361 -42.60 32.78 -19.00
N MET A 362 -41.51 32.65 -18.24
CA MET A 362 -40.34 31.89 -18.69
C MET A 362 -40.73 30.42 -18.90
N ALA A 363 -40.46 29.88 -20.09
CA ALA A 363 -40.86 28.53 -20.45
C ALA A 363 -40.23 27.48 -19.49
N PRO A 364 -41.04 26.68 -18.77
CA PRO A 364 -40.50 25.61 -17.95
C PRO A 364 -39.94 24.51 -18.85
N VAL A 365 -38.71 24.09 -18.56
CA VAL A 365 -38.13 22.86 -19.09
C VAL A 365 -38.44 21.75 -18.10
N THR A 366 -39.47 20.94 -18.39
CA THR A 366 -39.84 19.80 -17.53
C THR A 366 -38.88 18.63 -17.77
N TRP A 367 -38.65 17.82 -16.73
CA TRP A 367 -37.84 16.61 -16.87
C TRP A 367 -38.39 15.66 -17.94
N ASP A 368 -39.71 15.56 -18.12
CA ASP A 368 -40.31 14.73 -19.19
C ASP A 368 -39.81 15.11 -20.59
N LYS A 369 -39.71 16.41 -20.88
CA LYS A 369 -39.18 16.90 -22.17
C LYS A 369 -37.70 16.58 -22.32
N VAL A 370 -36.92 16.78 -21.26
CA VAL A 370 -35.47 16.46 -21.24
C VAL A 370 -35.26 14.96 -21.43
N LEU A 371 -35.97 14.13 -20.67
CA LEU A 371 -35.84 12.67 -20.69
C LEU A 371 -36.29 12.06 -22.02
N CYS A 372 -37.30 12.64 -22.68
CA CYS A 372 -37.68 12.23 -24.03
C CYS A 372 -36.50 12.40 -25.01
N ARG A 373 -35.79 13.54 -24.93
CA ARG A 373 -34.62 13.82 -25.76
C ARG A 373 -33.42 12.94 -25.39
N VAL A 374 -33.16 12.76 -24.09
CA VAL A 374 -32.12 11.86 -23.57
C VAL A 374 -32.35 10.43 -24.05
N ASN A 375 -33.56 9.90 -23.90
CA ASN A 375 -33.91 8.55 -24.34
C ASN A 375 -33.75 8.39 -25.85
N ALA A 376 -34.25 9.35 -26.64
CA ALA A 376 -34.07 9.32 -28.10
C ALA A 376 -32.59 9.36 -28.50
N ARG A 377 -31.75 10.14 -27.81
CA ARG A 377 -30.32 10.20 -28.11
C ARG A 377 -29.60 8.91 -27.72
N TYR A 378 -29.97 8.29 -26.60
CA TYR A 378 -29.44 6.97 -26.22
C TYR A 378 -29.83 5.88 -27.22
N GLU A 379 -31.07 5.86 -27.72
CA GLU A 379 -31.49 4.92 -28.77
C GLU A 379 -30.62 5.08 -30.03
N VAL A 380 -30.28 6.31 -30.42
CA VAL A 380 -29.38 6.59 -31.55
C VAL A 380 -27.95 6.13 -31.27
N LEU A 381 -27.39 6.47 -30.10
CA LEU A 381 -26.01 6.13 -29.74
C LEU A 381 -25.81 4.61 -29.62
N ALA A 382 -26.75 3.90 -28.99
CA ALA A 382 -26.69 2.44 -28.86
C ALA A 382 -26.76 1.72 -30.21
N GLY A 383 -27.36 2.34 -31.23
CA GLY A 383 -27.45 1.84 -32.59
C GLY A 383 -26.24 2.13 -33.49
N MET A 384 -25.22 2.86 -33.00
CA MET A 384 -24.03 3.20 -33.81
C MET A 384 -23.10 1.99 -33.99
N GLU A 385 -22.53 1.86 -35.19
CA GLU A 385 -21.52 0.83 -35.45
C GLU A 385 -20.19 1.18 -34.77
N ARG A 386 -19.44 0.15 -34.34
CA ARG A 386 -18.19 0.30 -33.58
C ARG A 386 -17.13 1.17 -34.26
N ALA A 387 -17.09 1.22 -35.59
CA ALA A 387 -16.16 2.07 -36.34
C ALA A 387 -16.51 3.58 -36.28
N GLN A 388 -17.76 3.90 -35.93
CA GLN A 388 -18.25 5.27 -35.76
C GLN A 388 -17.94 5.84 -34.37
N LEU A 389 -17.61 4.98 -33.40
CA LEU A 389 -17.15 5.35 -32.05
C LEU A 389 -15.71 5.87 -32.12
N ARG A 390 -15.56 7.19 -32.28
CA ARG A 390 -14.28 7.91 -32.44
C ARG A 390 -13.52 8.08 -31.11
N ARG A 391 -13.22 7.00 -30.37
CA ARG A 391 -12.43 7.12 -29.13
C ARG A 391 -10.99 7.55 -29.43
N LYS A 392 -10.64 8.79 -29.11
CA LYS A 392 -9.25 9.27 -29.15
C LYS A 392 -8.45 8.59 -28.03
N ARG A 393 -7.26 8.06 -28.36
CA ARG A 393 -6.28 7.64 -27.35
C ARG A 393 -5.70 8.92 -26.73
N GLY A 394 -6.07 9.22 -25.48
CA GLY A 394 -5.68 10.44 -24.78
C GLY A 394 -4.18 10.77 -24.82
N PHE A 395 -3.85 12.07 -24.77
CA PHE A 395 -2.50 12.66 -24.86
C PHE A 395 -1.64 12.30 -23.63
N PHE A 396 -2.27 11.95 -22.50
CA PHE A 396 -1.58 11.62 -21.24
C PHE A 396 -0.58 10.46 -21.34
N ARG A 397 -0.71 9.56 -22.33
CA ARG A 397 0.20 8.42 -22.52
C ARG A 397 1.66 8.83 -22.81
N LYS A 398 1.90 9.96 -23.49
CA LYS A 398 3.26 10.43 -23.85
C LYS A 398 4.07 11.02 -22.69
N GLU A 399 3.40 11.56 -21.67
CA GLU A 399 4.03 11.97 -20.41
C GLU A 399 4.05 10.83 -19.38
N MET A 400 3.02 9.96 -19.40
CA MET A 400 3.02 8.69 -18.69
C MET A 400 4.06 7.70 -19.21
N GLU A 401 4.60 7.87 -20.42
CA GLU A 401 5.76 7.11 -20.93
C GLU A 401 7.10 7.60 -20.32
N LYS A 402 7.12 8.81 -19.73
CA LYS A 402 8.29 9.37 -19.02
C LYS A 402 8.27 9.12 -17.51
N VAL A 403 7.10 8.80 -16.95
CA VAL A 403 6.96 8.22 -15.62
C VAL A 403 7.04 6.72 -15.81
N ASP A 404 7.96 6.03 -15.15
CA ASP A 404 8.04 4.58 -15.29
C ASP A 404 6.84 3.88 -14.62
N LEU A 405 5.73 3.85 -15.36
CA LEU A 405 4.51 3.14 -15.00
C LEU A 405 4.70 1.64 -15.03
N THR A 406 5.83 1.11 -15.52
CA THR A 406 6.03 -0.34 -15.52
C THR A 406 6.12 -0.84 -14.09
N LEU A 407 6.82 -0.13 -13.19
CA LEU A 407 6.91 -0.53 -11.78
C LEU A 407 5.56 -0.40 -11.06
N GLN A 408 4.82 0.69 -11.27
CA GLN A 408 3.48 0.86 -10.67
C GLN A 408 2.44 -0.13 -11.24
N LYS A 409 2.52 -0.44 -12.53
CA LYS A 409 1.67 -1.45 -13.19
C LYS A 409 2.02 -2.85 -12.69
N ARG A 410 3.31 -3.17 -12.55
CA ARG A 410 3.77 -4.45 -11.99
C ARG A 410 3.43 -4.56 -10.51
N ALA A 411 3.47 -3.47 -9.75
CA ALA A 411 2.97 -3.43 -8.38
C ALA A 411 1.48 -3.76 -8.31
N MET A 412 0.68 -3.14 -9.18
CA MET A 412 -0.76 -3.40 -9.26
C MET A 412 -1.07 -4.83 -9.71
N ASP A 413 -0.31 -5.35 -10.67
CA ASP A 413 -0.38 -6.73 -11.15
C ASP A 413 -0.01 -7.74 -10.05
N MET A 414 1.05 -7.45 -9.29
CA MET A 414 1.47 -8.25 -8.13
C MET A 414 0.39 -8.23 -7.03
N ILE A 415 -0.19 -7.08 -6.71
CA ILE A 415 -1.32 -6.97 -5.76
C ILE A 415 -2.54 -7.75 -6.30
N TRP A 416 -2.84 -7.65 -7.59
CA TRP A 416 -3.95 -8.39 -8.21
C TRP A 416 -3.76 -9.90 -8.13
N LYS A 417 -2.57 -10.39 -8.45
CA LYS A 417 -2.19 -11.81 -8.32
C LYS A 417 -2.22 -12.28 -6.88
N PHE A 418 -1.79 -11.44 -5.95
CA PHE A 418 -1.91 -11.70 -4.52
C PHE A 418 -3.38 -11.85 -4.08
N LEU A 419 -4.25 -10.94 -4.53
CA LEU A 419 -5.69 -10.98 -4.22
C LEU A 419 -6.45 -12.13 -4.89
N THR A 420 -6.00 -12.54 -6.08
CA THR A 420 -6.59 -13.66 -6.85
C THR A 420 -5.95 -15.01 -6.53
N GLN A 421 -5.02 -15.06 -5.55
CA GLN A 421 -4.28 -16.25 -5.16
C GLN A 421 -3.43 -16.87 -6.30
N ASP A 422 -3.11 -16.08 -7.33
CA ASP A 422 -2.17 -16.45 -8.39
C ASP A 422 -0.71 -16.23 -7.94
N THR A 423 -0.32 -16.96 -6.88
CA THR A 423 1.02 -16.85 -6.29
C THR A 423 2.13 -17.34 -7.23
N GLN A 424 1.81 -18.22 -8.18
CA GLN A 424 2.76 -18.79 -9.14
C GLN A 424 3.33 -17.76 -10.12
N HIS A 425 2.56 -16.71 -10.41
CA HIS A 425 2.95 -15.65 -11.34
C HIS A 425 3.18 -14.32 -10.63
N LEU A 426 3.32 -14.33 -9.30
CA LEU A 426 3.38 -13.11 -8.48
C LEU A 426 4.50 -12.18 -8.95
N TYR A 427 5.67 -12.73 -9.29
CA TYR A 427 6.79 -11.97 -9.82
C TYR A 427 6.72 -11.88 -11.35
N PRO A 428 7.24 -10.81 -11.97
CA PRO A 428 7.19 -10.61 -13.42
C PRO A 428 8.19 -11.49 -14.19
N TYR A 429 8.97 -12.31 -13.49
CA TYR A 429 9.93 -13.26 -14.02
C TYR A 429 9.67 -14.65 -13.46
N ALA A 430 9.96 -15.67 -14.27
CA ALA A 430 9.76 -17.06 -13.89
C ALA A 430 10.73 -17.48 -12.77
N HIS A 431 10.26 -18.40 -11.94
CA HIS A 431 11.12 -19.16 -11.05
C HIS A 431 12.07 -20.03 -11.86
N TYR A 432 13.32 -20.12 -11.42
CA TYR A 432 14.27 -21.13 -11.84
C TYR A 432 14.86 -21.75 -10.57
N PRO A 433 15.01 -23.08 -10.50
CA PRO A 433 15.59 -23.73 -9.33
C PRO A 433 17.00 -23.21 -9.11
N GLN A 434 17.29 -22.76 -7.89
CA GLN A 434 18.61 -22.25 -7.53
C GLN A 434 19.21 -23.06 -6.39
N LYS A 435 18.42 -23.40 -5.35
CA LYS A 435 18.94 -23.98 -4.10
C LYS A 435 19.08 -25.51 -4.23
N PRO A 436 20.32 -26.04 -4.29
CA PRO A 436 20.53 -27.48 -4.25
C PRO A 436 20.34 -28.03 -2.83
N ALA A 437 20.26 -29.36 -2.73
CA ALA A 437 20.38 -30.04 -1.43
C ALA A 437 21.77 -29.80 -0.85
N PHE A 438 21.86 -29.21 0.34
CA PHE A 438 23.13 -29.14 1.05
C PHE A 438 23.43 -30.47 1.73
N ARG A 439 24.72 -30.73 1.89
CA ARG A 439 25.20 -31.87 2.67
C ARG A 439 25.93 -31.30 3.88
N PRO A 440 25.72 -31.85 5.09
CA PRO A 440 26.53 -31.47 6.24
C PRO A 440 28.01 -31.70 5.91
N GLN A 441 28.82 -30.66 6.03
CA GLN A 441 30.25 -30.73 5.81
C GLN A 441 31.00 -30.12 6.99
N THR A 442 32.11 -30.75 7.35
CA THR A 442 33.06 -30.15 8.26
C THR A 442 34.03 -29.29 7.45
N GLU A 443 34.32 -28.09 7.95
CA GLU A 443 35.33 -27.22 7.36
C GLU A 443 36.67 -27.96 7.23
N ALA A 444 37.29 -27.94 6.04
CA ALA A 444 38.57 -28.62 5.82
C ALA A 444 39.71 -28.07 6.70
N LYS A 445 39.60 -26.81 7.12
CA LYS A 445 40.52 -26.15 8.06
C LYS A 445 39.70 -25.53 9.19
N PRO A 446 39.31 -26.32 10.20
CA PRO A 446 38.57 -25.79 11.33
C PRO A 446 39.51 -25.01 12.25
N PHE A 447 38.97 -24.01 12.96
CA PHE A 447 39.66 -23.32 14.03
C PHE A 447 40.08 -24.28 15.14
N LEU A 448 41.17 -23.96 15.84
CA LEU A 448 41.54 -24.69 17.04
C LEU A 448 40.49 -24.43 18.13
N ARG A 449 40.06 -25.50 18.82
CA ARG A 449 39.22 -25.39 20.02
C ARG A 449 40.11 -25.24 21.27
N SER A 450 39.73 -24.36 22.19
CA SER A 450 40.41 -24.11 23.48
C SER A 450 39.38 -24.06 24.61
N THR A 451 39.84 -24.10 25.86
CA THR A 451 38.93 -23.88 27.00
C THR A 451 38.81 -22.38 27.26
N PRO A 452 37.64 -21.89 27.74
CA PRO A 452 37.47 -20.48 28.06
C PRO A 452 38.59 -19.95 28.97
N GLU A 453 38.95 -20.69 30.02
CA GLU A 453 39.94 -20.24 31.02
C GLU A 453 41.33 -20.07 30.40
N ARG A 454 41.71 -20.93 29.45
CA ARG A 454 43.00 -20.83 28.75
C ARG A 454 43.10 -19.55 27.92
N GLU A 455 41.98 -19.03 27.46
CA GLU A 455 41.89 -17.80 26.69
C GLU A 455 41.46 -16.58 27.54
N GLY A 456 41.45 -16.72 28.87
CA GLY A 456 41.19 -15.61 29.81
C GLY A 456 39.71 -15.34 30.11
N ILE A 457 38.80 -16.23 29.70
CA ILE A 457 37.35 -16.08 29.85
C ILE A 457 36.82 -17.15 30.83
N SER A 458 35.89 -16.78 31.71
CA SER A 458 35.28 -17.74 32.65
C SER A 458 34.23 -18.60 31.96
N SER A 459 34.29 -19.93 32.14
CA SER A 459 33.21 -20.82 31.68
C SER A 459 31.86 -20.46 32.30
N ILE A 460 31.83 -19.96 33.55
CA ILE A 460 30.60 -19.52 34.22
C ILE A 460 29.99 -18.30 33.52
N ALA A 461 30.82 -17.37 33.06
CA ALA A 461 30.34 -16.17 32.35
C ALA A 461 29.75 -16.54 30.98
N LEU A 462 30.40 -17.46 30.25
CA LEU A 462 29.84 -17.98 28.99
C LEU A 462 28.55 -18.79 29.23
N ASN A 463 28.47 -19.53 30.33
CA ASN A 463 27.23 -20.22 30.70
C ASN A 463 26.09 -19.23 30.91
N ALA A 464 26.33 -18.15 31.67
CA ALA A 464 25.34 -17.11 31.91
C ALA A 464 24.91 -16.39 30.62
N LEU A 465 25.83 -16.16 29.67
CA LEU A 465 25.52 -15.63 28.34
C LEU A 465 24.54 -16.54 27.59
N LEU A 466 24.83 -17.85 27.55
CA LEU A 466 24.00 -18.83 26.86
C LEU A 466 22.63 -18.97 27.53
N ASP A 467 22.58 -18.99 28.86
CA ASP A 467 21.33 -19.02 29.62
C ASP A 467 20.47 -17.79 29.33
N ALA A 468 21.07 -16.60 29.28
CA ALA A 468 20.35 -15.36 28.96
C ALA A 468 19.81 -15.37 27.52
N ILE A 469 20.63 -15.78 26.54
CA ILE A 469 20.21 -15.93 25.14
C ILE A 469 19.08 -16.96 25.01
N HIS A 470 19.22 -18.11 25.67
CA HIS A 470 18.19 -19.15 25.62
C HIS A 470 16.91 -18.72 26.33
N ALA A 471 17.00 -17.96 27.42
CA ALA A 471 15.86 -17.46 28.18
C ALA A 471 15.05 -16.39 27.43
N ASP A 472 15.70 -15.57 26.60
CA ASP A 472 15.04 -14.51 25.83
C ASP A 472 14.22 -15.08 24.66
N GLY A 473 12.89 -15.07 24.83
CA GLY A 473 11.92 -15.50 23.83
C GLY A 473 11.87 -14.64 22.56
N ALA A 474 12.62 -13.55 22.47
CA ALA A 474 12.74 -12.76 21.25
C ALA A 474 13.98 -13.12 20.41
N VAL A 475 15.01 -13.76 20.98
CA VAL A 475 16.25 -14.06 20.26
C VAL A 475 16.06 -15.22 19.29
N MET A 476 15.34 -16.27 19.71
CA MET A 476 15.09 -17.47 18.91
C MET A 476 16.39 -18.07 18.32
N ALA A 477 17.40 -18.28 19.17
CA ALA A 477 18.72 -18.74 18.75
C ALA A 477 18.69 -20.13 18.08
N HIS A 478 19.49 -20.30 17.03
CA HIS A 478 19.67 -21.53 16.28
C HIS A 478 21.09 -22.07 16.47
N GLU A 479 22.10 -21.21 16.32
CA GLU A 479 23.52 -21.59 16.36
C GLU A 479 24.35 -20.45 16.92
N ILE A 480 25.34 -20.75 17.77
CA ILE A 480 26.31 -19.77 18.26
C ILE A 480 27.73 -20.31 18.19
N MET A 481 28.68 -19.46 17.84
CA MET A 481 30.11 -19.74 17.93
C MET A 481 30.84 -18.54 18.54
N VAL A 482 31.60 -18.78 19.60
CA VAL A 482 32.40 -17.77 20.30
C VAL A 482 33.88 -18.09 20.15
N LEU A 483 34.64 -17.12 19.63
CA LEU A 483 36.08 -17.21 19.47
C LEU A 483 36.77 -16.17 20.35
N ARG A 484 37.95 -16.54 20.87
CA ARG A 484 38.91 -15.65 21.50
C ARG A 484 40.31 -15.99 21.01
N ASN A 485 41.10 -15.00 20.64
CA ASN A 485 42.46 -15.18 20.15
C ASN A 485 42.58 -16.17 18.96
N GLY A 486 41.60 -16.15 18.05
CA GLY A 486 41.55 -17.05 16.90
C GLY A 486 41.26 -18.53 17.24
N LYS A 487 40.72 -18.82 18.43
CA LYS A 487 40.33 -20.17 18.86
C LYS A 487 38.88 -20.19 19.30
N VAL A 488 38.16 -21.28 18.99
CA VAL A 488 36.78 -21.51 19.44
C VAL A 488 36.81 -21.88 20.92
N ILE A 489 36.06 -21.16 21.75
CA ILE A 489 35.96 -21.40 23.20
C ILE A 489 34.58 -21.88 23.64
N ALA A 490 33.55 -21.65 22.81
CA ALA A 490 32.21 -22.22 22.97
C ALA A 490 31.51 -22.26 21.60
N GLU A 491 30.78 -23.35 21.33
CA GLU A 491 29.92 -23.50 20.16
C GLU A 491 28.69 -24.34 20.54
N ALA A 492 27.50 -23.89 20.16
CA ALA A 492 26.24 -24.56 20.49
C ALA A 492 25.28 -24.56 19.29
N ASN A 493 24.57 -25.66 19.12
CA ASN A 493 23.44 -25.77 18.21
C ASN A 493 22.19 -25.96 19.06
N TRP A 494 21.19 -25.11 18.90
CA TRP A 494 19.88 -25.33 19.45
C TRP A 494 19.21 -26.42 18.63
N SER A 495 18.97 -27.60 19.22
CA SER A 495 18.34 -28.71 18.49
C SER A 495 16.99 -28.25 17.90
N PRO A 496 16.74 -28.45 16.58
CA PRO A 496 17.38 -29.44 15.72
C PRO A 496 18.37 -28.88 14.67
N TYR A 497 18.88 -27.66 14.85
CA TYR A 497 19.81 -27.02 13.91
C TYR A 497 21.19 -27.71 13.89
N ASP A 498 21.93 -27.55 12.78
CA ASP A 498 23.19 -28.25 12.51
C ASP A 498 24.18 -27.32 11.80
N SER A 499 25.17 -26.83 12.56
CA SER A 499 26.18 -25.86 12.11
C SER A 499 27.12 -26.34 11.00
N ARG A 500 27.00 -27.61 10.58
CA ARG A 500 27.68 -28.16 9.39
C ARG A 500 26.94 -27.87 8.10
N LEU A 501 25.70 -27.37 8.17
CA LEU A 501 24.93 -26.93 7.02
C LEU A 501 25.10 -25.41 6.83
N PRO A 502 25.17 -24.93 5.58
CA PRO A 502 25.09 -23.50 5.31
C PRO A 502 23.75 -22.92 5.74
N HIS A 503 23.78 -21.82 6.49
CA HIS A 503 22.60 -21.08 6.94
C HIS A 503 22.46 -19.79 6.13
N GLN A 504 21.23 -19.43 5.74
CA GLN A 504 20.95 -18.22 4.96
C GLN A 504 21.22 -16.94 5.80
N LEU A 505 22.04 -16.03 5.26
CA LEU A 505 22.65 -14.93 6.03
C LEU A 505 21.93 -13.57 5.90
N TYR A 506 21.04 -13.41 4.93
CA TYR A 506 20.37 -12.13 4.64
C TYR A 506 21.37 -10.97 4.53
N SER A 507 21.11 -9.83 5.17
CA SER A 507 21.95 -8.63 5.07
C SER A 507 23.40 -8.80 5.54
N LEU A 508 23.77 -9.88 6.25
CA LEU A 508 25.17 -10.16 6.58
C LEU A 508 26.00 -10.39 5.30
N SER A 509 25.36 -10.86 4.21
CA SER A 509 25.95 -11.00 2.86
C SER A 509 26.57 -9.69 2.33
N LYS A 510 26.07 -8.53 2.79
CA LYS A 510 26.55 -7.21 2.36
C LYS A 510 28.02 -7.00 2.69
N SER A 511 28.42 -7.35 3.90
CA SER A 511 29.80 -7.19 4.34
C SER A 511 30.74 -8.07 3.51
N VAL A 512 30.30 -9.26 3.08
CA VAL A 512 31.07 -10.14 2.17
C VAL A 512 31.18 -9.55 0.76
N THR A 513 30.08 -9.00 0.22
CA THR A 513 30.10 -8.30 -1.07
C THR A 513 31.02 -7.08 -1.01
N ALA A 514 30.97 -6.29 0.08
CA ALA A 514 31.87 -5.17 0.29
C ALA A 514 33.34 -5.61 0.39
N THR A 515 33.65 -6.76 1.00
CA THR A 515 35.00 -7.34 0.96
C THR A 515 35.49 -7.55 -0.48
N ALA A 516 34.63 -8.03 -1.39
CA ALA A 516 34.99 -8.17 -2.82
C ALA A 516 35.33 -6.82 -3.47
N ILE A 517 34.59 -5.78 -3.14
CA ILE A 517 34.84 -4.41 -3.60
C ILE A 517 36.18 -3.90 -3.08
N GLY A 518 36.50 -4.14 -1.81
CA GLY A 518 37.81 -3.81 -1.24
C GLY A 518 38.96 -4.48 -1.97
N MET A 519 38.81 -5.77 -2.30
CA MET A 519 39.80 -6.49 -3.11
C MET A 519 39.96 -5.90 -4.52
N LEU A 520 38.86 -5.45 -5.16
CA LEU A 520 38.96 -4.78 -6.47
C LEU A 520 39.70 -3.44 -6.40
N VAL A 521 39.50 -2.69 -5.30
CA VAL A 521 40.22 -1.44 -5.04
C VAL A 521 41.70 -1.73 -4.82
N ASP A 522 42.05 -2.74 -4.02
CA ASP A 522 43.43 -3.15 -3.78
C ASP A 522 44.13 -3.63 -5.07
N GLU A 523 43.39 -4.26 -5.98
CA GLU A 523 43.86 -4.69 -7.31
C GLU A 523 43.94 -3.55 -8.33
N GLY A 524 43.49 -2.33 -7.99
CA GLY A 524 43.48 -1.17 -8.87
C GLY A 524 42.44 -1.26 -10.01
N LEU A 525 41.47 -2.16 -9.91
CA LEU A 525 40.43 -2.37 -10.92
C LEU A 525 39.21 -1.44 -10.74
N LEU A 526 39.08 -0.83 -9.56
CA LEU A 526 37.94 -0.01 -9.18
C LEU A 526 38.39 1.16 -8.30
N ALA A 527 37.87 2.35 -8.56
CA ALA A 527 38.00 3.50 -7.66
C ALA A 527 36.68 3.78 -6.94
N LEU A 528 36.74 4.25 -5.69
CA LEU A 528 35.54 4.48 -4.88
C LEU A 528 34.71 5.68 -5.35
N ASP A 529 35.34 6.65 -6.00
CA ASP A 529 34.72 7.83 -6.59
C ASP A 529 34.30 7.63 -8.05
N GLU A 530 34.53 6.43 -8.61
CA GLU A 530 34.04 6.08 -9.95
C GLU A 530 32.51 6.17 -10.01
N ARG A 531 31.98 6.78 -11.07
CA ARG A 531 30.54 7.00 -11.22
C ARG A 531 29.86 5.74 -11.72
N LEU A 532 28.67 5.47 -11.20
CA LEU A 532 27.91 4.28 -11.61
C LEU A 532 27.55 4.33 -13.10
N CYS A 533 27.21 5.51 -13.63
CA CYS A 533 26.89 5.66 -15.04
C CYS A 533 28.08 5.45 -15.98
N ASP A 534 29.33 5.54 -15.48
CA ASP A 534 30.53 5.26 -16.27
C ASP A 534 30.83 3.75 -16.30
N ILE A 535 30.47 3.03 -15.23
CA ILE A 535 30.59 1.56 -15.14
C ILE A 535 29.47 0.87 -15.94
N PHE A 536 28.27 1.46 -15.96
CA PHE A 536 27.08 0.93 -16.63
C PHE A 536 26.57 1.89 -17.74
N PRO A 537 27.39 2.22 -18.76
CA PRO A 537 27.01 3.20 -19.78
C PRO A 537 25.79 2.75 -20.60
N ASP A 538 25.60 1.44 -20.77
CA ASP A 538 24.44 0.84 -21.48
C ASP A 538 23.13 0.92 -20.69
N LYS A 539 23.18 1.27 -19.40
CA LYS A 539 22.02 1.39 -18.50
C LYS A 539 21.82 2.80 -17.96
N ALA A 540 22.70 3.74 -18.31
CA ALA A 540 22.67 5.10 -17.79
C ALA A 540 21.47 5.89 -18.35
N PRO A 541 20.77 6.69 -17.52
CA PRO A 541 19.71 7.59 -18.00
C PRO A 541 20.22 8.59 -19.04
N GLU A 542 19.47 8.81 -20.12
CA GLU A 542 19.86 9.73 -21.20
C GLU A 542 20.05 11.18 -20.73
N SER A 543 19.29 11.60 -19.71
CA SER A 543 19.37 12.97 -19.17
C SER A 543 20.61 13.13 -18.30
N GLU A 544 21.52 14.03 -18.68
CA GLU A 544 22.71 14.41 -17.88
C GLU A 544 22.36 15.02 -16.52
N THR A 545 21.15 15.59 -16.39
CA THR A 545 20.66 16.15 -15.12
C THR A 545 20.03 15.10 -14.20
N HIS A 546 19.97 13.83 -14.62
CA HIS A 546 19.38 12.77 -13.79
C HIS A 546 20.22 12.53 -12.53
N PRO A 547 19.62 12.38 -11.33
CA PRO A 547 20.37 12.21 -10.07
C PRO A 547 21.40 11.07 -10.11
N ALA A 548 21.11 9.97 -10.80
CA ALA A 548 22.00 8.83 -10.94
C ALA A 548 23.37 9.17 -11.56
N ARG A 549 23.47 10.25 -12.36
CA ARG A 549 24.73 10.73 -12.96
C ARG A 549 25.76 11.20 -11.92
N LYS A 550 25.32 11.48 -10.69
CA LYS A 550 26.18 11.86 -9.55
C LYS A 550 26.55 10.69 -8.63
N MET A 551 25.91 9.53 -8.78
CA MET A 551 26.13 8.39 -7.88
C MET A 551 27.49 7.75 -8.11
N THR A 552 28.19 7.40 -7.03
CA THR A 552 29.49 6.73 -7.05
C THR A 552 29.48 5.41 -6.30
N VAL A 553 30.53 4.60 -6.47
CA VAL A 553 30.72 3.34 -5.72
C VAL A 553 30.72 3.57 -4.20
N ARG A 554 31.35 4.65 -3.73
CA ARG A 554 31.36 5.04 -2.31
C ARG A 554 29.95 5.23 -1.76
N MET A 555 29.06 5.83 -2.56
CA MET A 555 27.66 6.05 -2.17
C MET A 555 26.87 4.74 -2.04
N LEU A 556 27.25 3.70 -2.79
CA LEU A 556 26.69 2.35 -2.62
C LEU A 556 27.18 1.69 -1.31
N LEU A 557 28.46 1.85 -0.98
CA LEU A 557 29.07 1.24 0.21
C LEU A 557 28.54 1.84 1.51
N ASN A 558 28.33 3.16 1.55
CA ASN A 558 27.82 3.86 2.73
C ASN A 558 26.30 4.07 2.69
N MET A 559 25.56 3.43 1.76
CA MET A 559 24.10 3.50 1.67
C MET A 559 23.55 4.93 1.55
N SER A 560 24.15 5.77 0.71
CA SER A 560 23.76 7.19 0.58
C SER A 560 23.22 7.60 -0.79
N THR A 561 22.89 6.64 -1.66
CA THR A 561 22.31 6.96 -2.97
C THR A 561 20.90 7.57 -2.90
N GLY A 562 20.13 7.21 -1.88
CA GLY A 562 18.75 7.67 -1.69
C GLY A 562 17.77 7.16 -2.75
N THR A 563 18.11 6.14 -3.53
CA THR A 563 17.22 5.65 -4.61
C THR A 563 15.95 4.98 -4.06
N PHE A 564 14.81 5.18 -4.75
CA PHE A 564 13.55 4.54 -4.40
C PHE A 564 13.48 3.05 -4.77
N PHE A 565 14.29 2.58 -5.72
CA PHE A 565 14.29 1.16 -6.09
C PHE A 565 14.96 0.33 -4.99
N ASN A 566 14.18 -0.48 -4.30
CA ASN A 566 14.58 -1.26 -3.13
C ASN A 566 14.26 -2.76 -3.33
N GLU A 567 14.38 -3.55 -2.28
CA GLU A 567 14.14 -5.00 -2.28
C GLU A 567 12.72 -5.34 -2.74
N ALA A 568 11.71 -4.57 -2.32
CA ALA A 568 10.35 -4.72 -2.82
C ALA A 568 10.26 -4.37 -4.31
N GLY A 569 11.00 -3.34 -4.75
CA GLY A 569 11.21 -3.02 -6.16
C GLY A 569 11.75 -4.19 -6.98
N SER A 570 12.68 -4.96 -6.41
CA SER A 570 13.30 -6.12 -7.06
C SER A 570 12.31 -7.26 -7.37
N ALA A 571 11.27 -7.42 -6.56
CA ALA A 571 10.16 -8.35 -6.83
C ALA A 571 9.32 -7.91 -8.05
N MET A 572 9.41 -6.64 -8.44
CA MET A 572 8.68 -6.03 -9.56
C MET A 572 9.61 -5.68 -10.74
N GLY A 573 10.92 -5.85 -10.60
CA GLY A 573 11.93 -5.52 -11.60
C GLY A 573 12.46 -6.76 -12.31
N THR A 574 12.79 -6.63 -13.59
CA THR A 574 13.47 -7.71 -14.37
C THR A 574 14.91 -7.32 -14.73
N ASP A 575 15.21 -6.03 -14.78
CA ASP A 575 16.54 -5.48 -15.05
C ASP A 575 16.90 -4.53 -13.92
N TRP A 576 17.35 -5.11 -12.81
CA TRP A 576 17.55 -4.37 -11.57
C TRP A 576 18.64 -3.29 -11.68
N GLU A 577 19.63 -3.47 -12.55
CA GLU A 577 20.66 -2.45 -12.84
C GLU A 577 20.03 -1.19 -13.44
N ARG A 578 19.19 -1.38 -14.47
CA ARG A 578 18.45 -0.29 -15.11
C ARG A 578 17.44 0.33 -14.14
N ASP A 579 16.62 -0.50 -13.50
CA ASP A 579 15.55 -0.05 -12.63
C ASP A 579 16.11 0.78 -11.45
N PHE A 580 17.30 0.42 -10.93
CA PHE A 580 18.01 1.19 -9.91
C PHE A 580 18.48 2.56 -10.41
N LEU A 581 19.12 2.63 -11.58
CA LEU A 581 19.68 3.87 -12.14
C LEU A 581 18.61 4.84 -12.66
N HIS A 582 17.44 4.32 -13.07
CA HIS A 582 16.31 5.12 -13.55
C HIS A 582 15.31 5.51 -12.47
N ALA A 583 15.42 4.93 -11.27
CA ALA A 583 14.51 5.26 -10.19
C ALA A 583 14.72 6.69 -9.67
N PRO A 584 13.63 7.36 -9.21
CA PRO A 584 13.75 8.62 -8.49
C PRO A 584 14.60 8.46 -7.22
N VAL A 585 15.06 9.60 -6.69
CA VAL A 585 15.79 9.66 -5.41
C VAL A 585 14.96 10.40 -4.34
N LYS A 586 15.10 9.98 -3.08
CA LYS A 586 14.46 10.58 -1.90
C LYS A 586 15.14 11.89 -1.48
N HIS A 587 16.45 11.97 -1.66
CA HIS A 587 17.30 13.12 -1.36
C HIS A 587 18.49 13.15 -2.33
N GLU A 588 19.37 14.15 -2.22
CA GLU A 588 20.57 14.18 -3.04
C GLU A 588 21.46 12.95 -2.77
N PRO A 589 21.99 12.27 -3.81
CA PRO A 589 23.00 11.22 -3.61
C PRO A 589 24.21 11.72 -2.83
N GLY A 590 24.60 10.96 -1.80
CA GLY A 590 25.70 11.30 -0.89
C GLY A 590 25.30 12.14 0.33
N SER A 591 24.09 12.73 0.36
CA SER A 591 23.75 13.70 1.40
C SER A 591 23.28 13.08 2.73
N ALA A 592 22.75 11.86 2.70
CA ALA A 592 22.17 11.21 3.87
C ALA A 592 22.21 9.68 3.74
N PHE A 593 22.19 9.00 4.89
CA PHE A 593 22.07 7.55 4.98
C PHE A 593 20.64 7.07 4.72
N ASP A 594 20.48 6.11 3.82
CA ASP A 594 19.22 5.45 3.46
C ASP A 594 19.49 3.97 3.14
N TYR A 595 19.20 3.09 4.11
CA TYR A 595 19.52 1.66 4.01
C TYR A 595 18.70 0.98 2.91
N ASN A 596 19.39 0.40 1.91
CA ASN A 596 18.74 -0.22 0.76
C ASN A 596 19.67 -1.30 0.15
N SER A 597 19.26 -2.57 0.16
CA SER A 597 20.07 -3.69 -0.35
C SER A 597 20.34 -3.64 -1.84
N MET A 598 19.59 -2.86 -2.61
CA MET A 598 19.87 -2.67 -4.03
C MET A 598 21.18 -1.91 -4.26
N ASN A 599 21.67 -1.14 -3.26
CA ASN A 599 23.03 -0.61 -3.32
C ASN A 599 24.07 -1.74 -3.38
N THR A 600 23.90 -2.77 -2.54
CA THR A 600 24.78 -3.94 -2.53
C THR A 600 24.63 -4.78 -3.78
N TYR A 601 23.41 -4.93 -4.31
CA TYR A 601 23.23 -5.59 -5.61
C TYR A 601 24.05 -4.90 -6.71
N MET A 602 24.04 -3.56 -6.76
CA MET A 602 24.87 -2.82 -7.71
C MET A 602 26.37 -3.07 -7.49
N LEU A 603 26.84 -3.28 -6.25
CA LEU A 603 28.22 -3.71 -5.98
C LEU A 603 28.53 -5.10 -6.55
N ALA A 604 27.61 -6.07 -6.41
CA ALA A 604 27.77 -7.38 -7.03
C ALA A 604 27.82 -7.27 -8.57
N ALA A 605 26.97 -6.44 -9.16
CA ALA A 605 26.98 -6.14 -10.59
C ALA A 605 28.29 -5.46 -11.03
N ILE A 606 28.87 -4.58 -10.21
CA ILE A 606 30.18 -3.95 -10.46
C ILE A 606 31.29 -5.02 -10.53
N VAL A 607 31.31 -5.98 -9.59
CA VAL A 607 32.28 -7.09 -9.63
C VAL A 607 32.16 -7.83 -10.96
N ARG A 608 30.94 -8.13 -11.40
CA ARG A 608 30.68 -8.77 -12.69
C ARG A 608 31.17 -7.95 -13.88
N ARG A 609 30.87 -6.64 -13.91
CA ARG A 609 31.31 -5.74 -14.99
C ARG A 609 32.81 -5.58 -15.08
N LYS A 610 33.49 -5.48 -13.93
CA LYS A 610 34.94 -5.22 -13.87
C LYS A 610 35.78 -6.46 -14.13
N THR A 611 35.29 -7.64 -13.78
CA THR A 611 36.06 -8.90 -13.85
C THR A 611 35.64 -9.80 -15.01
N GLY A 612 34.42 -9.62 -15.55
CA GLY A 612 33.82 -10.53 -16.52
C GLY A 612 33.33 -11.86 -15.93
N GLY A 613 33.58 -12.14 -14.64
CA GLY A 613 33.13 -13.33 -13.91
C GLY A 613 32.01 -13.04 -12.92
N THR A 614 31.48 -14.07 -12.26
CA THR A 614 30.48 -13.90 -11.19
C THR A 614 31.11 -13.40 -9.89
N LEU A 615 30.31 -12.90 -8.94
CA LEU A 615 30.82 -12.52 -7.61
C LEU A 615 31.47 -13.72 -6.91
N THR A 616 30.84 -14.89 -7.05
CA THR A 616 31.32 -16.15 -6.49
C THR A 616 32.65 -16.58 -7.11
N ASP A 617 32.77 -16.52 -8.45
CA ASP A 617 34.01 -16.87 -9.15
C ASP A 617 35.16 -15.93 -8.77
N TYR A 618 34.85 -14.66 -8.55
CA TYR A 618 35.83 -13.67 -8.10
C TYR A 618 36.31 -13.95 -6.67
N LEU A 619 35.39 -14.21 -5.74
CA LEU A 619 35.69 -14.46 -4.32
C LEU A 619 36.34 -15.83 -4.08
N LYS A 620 36.06 -16.84 -4.90
CA LYS A 620 36.56 -18.21 -4.70
C LYS A 620 38.08 -18.30 -4.54
N PRO A 621 38.92 -17.81 -5.47
CA PRO A 621 40.38 -17.88 -5.33
C PRO A 621 40.96 -16.83 -4.35
N ARG A 622 40.22 -15.75 -4.06
CA ARG A 622 40.72 -14.60 -3.29
C ARG A 622 40.38 -14.65 -1.80
N LEU A 623 39.21 -15.19 -1.47
CA LEU A 623 38.67 -15.23 -0.12
C LEU A 623 38.37 -16.66 0.32
N TYR A 624 37.53 -17.39 -0.41
CA TYR A 624 37.03 -18.69 0.07
C TYR A 624 38.14 -19.74 0.16
N GLN A 625 38.91 -19.97 -0.92
CA GLN A 625 40.01 -20.95 -0.91
C GLN A 625 41.12 -20.60 0.10
N PRO A 626 41.61 -19.34 0.21
CA PRO A 626 42.62 -18.98 1.22
C PRO A 626 42.15 -19.19 2.67
N LEU A 627 40.88 -18.90 2.96
CA LEU A 627 40.27 -19.14 4.28
C LEU A 627 39.88 -20.62 4.50
N GLY A 628 39.88 -21.43 3.44
CA GLY A 628 39.43 -22.82 3.48
C GLY A 628 37.92 -22.92 3.73
N ILE A 629 37.14 -22.02 3.13
CA ILE A 629 35.68 -22.03 3.07
C ILE A 629 35.28 -22.86 1.85
N GLU A 630 34.64 -24.01 2.07
CA GLU A 630 34.30 -24.97 1.02
C GLU A 630 32.81 -24.95 0.66
N CYS A 631 31.96 -24.71 1.65
CA CYS A 631 30.52 -24.63 1.48
C CYS A 631 30.05 -23.17 1.42
N TYR A 632 29.76 -22.71 0.20
CA TYR A 632 29.17 -21.41 -0.05
C TYR A 632 28.15 -21.53 -1.18
N TYR A 633 27.05 -20.80 -1.06
CA TYR A 633 26.00 -20.77 -2.05
C TYR A 633 25.43 -19.35 -2.14
N TRP A 634 25.20 -18.89 -3.37
CA TRP A 634 24.61 -17.58 -3.67
C TRP A 634 23.39 -17.73 -4.56
N GLU A 635 22.29 -17.13 -4.14
CA GLU A 635 21.16 -16.88 -5.03
C GLU A 635 21.47 -15.73 -6.00
N THR A 636 20.86 -15.82 -7.18
CA THR A 636 20.99 -14.84 -8.27
C THR A 636 19.67 -14.15 -8.53
N CYS A 637 19.74 -12.97 -9.15
CA CYS A 637 18.58 -12.30 -9.72
C CYS A 637 18.32 -12.80 -11.16
N PRO A 638 17.22 -12.40 -11.82
CA PRO A 638 16.82 -12.93 -13.13
C PRO A 638 17.86 -12.84 -14.25
N ASN A 639 18.84 -11.93 -14.16
CA ASN A 639 19.92 -11.80 -15.15
C ASN A 639 21.18 -12.62 -14.80
N GLY A 640 21.11 -13.45 -13.75
CA GLY A 640 22.19 -14.31 -13.27
C GLY A 640 23.24 -13.63 -12.38
N THR A 641 23.10 -12.33 -12.06
CA THR A 641 23.98 -11.66 -11.10
C THR A 641 23.60 -12.08 -9.68
N GLU A 642 24.58 -12.41 -8.83
CA GLU A 642 24.33 -12.68 -7.41
C GLU A 642 23.61 -11.50 -6.74
N LYS A 643 22.62 -11.79 -5.89
CA LYS A 643 21.80 -10.75 -5.25
C LYS A 643 22.63 -9.80 -4.38
N GLY A 644 23.77 -10.27 -3.85
CA GLY A 644 24.77 -9.48 -3.10
C GLY A 644 24.31 -9.07 -1.70
N GLY A 645 23.20 -8.36 -1.60
CA GLY A 645 22.66 -7.87 -0.34
C GLY A 645 21.99 -8.95 0.54
N TRP A 646 21.70 -10.11 -0.04
CA TRP A 646 21.12 -11.30 0.57
C TRP A 646 21.37 -12.51 -0.34
N GLY A 647 20.96 -13.70 0.09
CA GLY A 647 21.05 -14.92 -0.71
C GLY A 647 22.37 -15.68 -0.60
N LEU A 648 23.33 -15.20 0.21
CA LEU A 648 24.49 -16.00 0.62
C LEU A 648 24.10 -16.94 1.77
N SER A 649 24.51 -18.20 1.66
CA SER A 649 24.50 -19.16 2.76
C SER A 649 25.93 -19.60 3.09
N LEU A 650 26.29 -19.57 4.38
CA LEU A 650 27.58 -20.03 4.92
C LEU A 650 27.35 -20.73 6.27
N THR A 651 28.31 -21.54 6.71
CA THR A 651 28.35 -22.09 8.08
C THR A 651 28.76 -20.99 9.09
N PRO A 652 28.45 -21.14 10.39
CA PRO A 652 28.93 -20.21 11.41
C PRO A 652 30.45 -20.06 11.41
N GLU A 653 31.18 -21.16 11.19
CA GLU A 653 32.63 -21.18 11.15
C GLU A 653 33.20 -20.43 9.93
N SER A 654 32.55 -20.56 8.77
CA SER A 654 32.87 -19.78 7.57
C SER A 654 32.67 -18.28 7.78
N VAL A 655 31.59 -17.87 8.46
CA VAL A 655 31.38 -16.46 8.84
C VAL A 655 32.44 -15.99 9.84
N ALA A 656 32.78 -16.81 10.84
CA ALA A 656 33.82 -16.50 11.82
C ALA A 656 35.20 -16.31 11.17
N LYS A 657 35.54 -17.08 10.12
CA LYS A 657 36.78 -16.91 9.34
C LYS A 657 36.86 -15.53 8.70
N ILE A 658 35.77 -15.04 8.12
CA ILE A 658 35.72 -13.70 7.52
C ILE A 658 35.82 -12.62 8.61
N GLY A 659 35.11 -12.78 9.74
CA GLY A 659 35.25 -11.89 10.89
C GLY A 659 36.68 -11.84 11.44
N GLN A 660 37.35 -13.00 11.52
CA GLN A 660 38.72 -13.11 12.02
C GLN A 660 39.74 -12.51 11.05
N LEU A 661 39.48 -12.59 9.74
CA LEU A 661 40.26 -11.85 8.75
C LEU A 661 40.19 -10.33 9.02
N TYR A 662 39.01 -9.79 9.33
CA TYR A 662 38.84 -8.38 9.68
C TYR A 662 39.55 -8.03 11.00
N LEU A 663 39.43 -8.86 12.05
CA LEU A 663 40.18 -8.66 13.31
C LEU A 663 41.69 -8.68 13.10
N ASN A 664 42.18 -9.54 12.21
CA ASN A 664 43.59 -9.64 11.83
C ASN A 664 44.01 -8.59 10.80
N ARG A 665 43.20 -7.54 10.61
CA ARG A 665 43.45 -6.43 9.67
C ARG A 665 43.76 -6.90 8.25
N GLY A 666 43.10 -7.96 7.80
CA GLY A 666 43.25 -8.51 6.44
C GLY A 666 44.37 -9.54 6.27
N VAL A 667 45.07 -9.91 7.34
CA VAL A 667 46.14 -10.92 7.31
C VAL A 667 45.60 -12.31 7.68
N TRP A 668 45.99 -13.32 6.90
CA TRP A 668 45.61 -14.71 7.14
C TRP A 668 46.76 -15.68 6.90
N ARG A 669 46.79 -16.78 7.67
CA ARG A 669 47.73 -17.87 7.45
C ARG A 669 47.18 -18.85 6.41
N THR A 670 47.73 -18.79 5.20
CA THR A 670 47.38 -19.68 4.10
C THR A 670 48.32 -20.90 4.03
N PHE A 671 48.07 -21.82 3.09
CA PHE A 671 48.99 -22.92 2.81
C PHE A 671 50.40 -22.45 2.40
N TRP A 672 50.48 -21.25 1.79
CA TRP A 672 51.72 -20.65 1.29
C TRP A 672 52.44 -19.78 2.33
N GLY A 673 51.93 -19.72 3.56
CA GLY A 673 52.39 -18.82 4.61
C GLY A 673 51.40 -17.69 4.89
N GLU A 674 51.84 -16.72 5.69
CA GLU A 674 51.06 -15.53 6.01
C GLU A 674 50.91 -14.64 4.78
N LYS A 675 49.66 -14.26 4.48
CA LYS A 675 49.32 -13.42 3.34
C LYS A 675 48.27 -12.40 3.75
N ARG A 676 48.45 -11.16 3.31
CA ARG A 676 47.42 -10.13 3.36
C ARG A 676 46.45 -10.36 2.20
N LEU A 677 45.20 -10.71 2.50
CA LEU A 677 44.15 -10.97 1.53
C LEU A 677 43.36 -9.70 1.16
N ILE A 678 43.33 -8.73 2.07
CA ILE A 678 42.71 -7.41 1.87
C ILE A 678 43.51 -6.37 2.65
N SER A 679 43.58 -5.14 2.14
CA SER A 679 44.43 -4.09 2.69
C SER A 679 43.98 -3.65 4.09
N GLU A 680 44.96 -3.25 4.91
CA GLU A 680 44.69 -2.67 6.22
C GLU A 680 43.85 -1.40 6.11
N GLN A 681 44.15 -0.58 5.10
CA GLN A 681 43.40 0.64 4.80
C GLN A 681 41.92 0.34 4.55
N TRP A 682 41.60 -0.67 3.74
CA TRP A 682 40.21 -1.06 3.53
C TRP A 682 39.53 -1.46 4.84
N ILE A 683 40.17 -2.29 5.66
CA ILE A 683 39.61 -2.75 6.94
C ILE A 683 39.35 -1.58 7.88
N GLU A 684 40.28 -0.62 7.98
CA GLU A 684 40.13 0.58 8.81
C GLU A 684 38.99 1.48 8.32
N GLU A 685 38.86 1.69 7.01
CA GLU A 685 37.76 2.46 6.45
C GLU A 685 36.42 1.74 6.61
N ALA A 686 36.41 0.41 6.43
CA ALA A 686 35.21 -0.41 6.51
C ALA A 686 34.67 -0.54 7.94
N THR A 687 35.53 -0.54 8.95
CA THR A 687 35.18 -0.72 10.37
C THR A 687 35.18 0.59 11.18
N ARG A 688 35.03 1.74 10.50
CA ARG A 688 34.87 3.07 11.11
C ARG A 688 33.65 3.79 10.50
N PRO A 689 32.96 4.70 11.23
CA PRO A 689 31.88 5.50 10.64
C PRO A 689 32.36 6.28 9.41
N GLN A 690 31.75 5.99 8.27
CA GLN A 690 31.89 6.75 7.01
C GLN A 690 30.67 7.66 6.78
N ILE A 691 29.56 7.35 7.44
CA ILE A 691 28.33 8.15 7.43
C ILE A 691 27.60 7.96 8.76
N ASP A 692 26.92 9.01 9.20
CA ASP A 692 26.09 8.97 10.41
C ASP A 692 24.78 8.22 10.15
N THR A 693 24.33 7.49 11.17
CA THR A 693 23.06 6.76 11.18
C THR A 693 22.15 7.36 12.24
N PRO A 694 21.51 8.51 12.00
CA PRO A 694 20.81 9.26 13.05
C PRO A 694 19.48 8.61 13.50
N HIS A 695 19.06 7.54 12.84
CA HIS A 695 17.76 6.90 13.01
C HIS A 695 17.92 5.37 12.98
N GLY A 696 17.06 4.64 13.70
CA GLY A 696 17.11 3.19 13.82
C GLY A 696 17.59 2.72 15.20
N GLU A 697 17.75 1.41 15.39
CA GLU A 697 18.21 0.84 16.66
C GLU A 697 19.72 1.08 16.84
N ILE A 698 20.54 0.86 15.80
CA ILE A 698 21.98 1.15 15.81
C ILE A 698 22.24 2.56 15.26
N THR A 699 22.73 3.46 16.13
CA THR A 699 22.97 4.87 15.80
C THR A 699 24.45 5.28 15.84
N TYR A 700 25.36 4.31 15.93
CA TYR A 700 26.80 4.55 16.12
C TYR A 700 27.59 4.74 14.80
N GLY A 701 26.89 4.81 13.66
CA GLY A 701 27.47 5.04 12.34
C GLY A 701 27.63 3.78 11.50
N TYR A 702 27.85 3.99 10.20
CA TYR A 702 27.98 2.94 9.20
C TYR A 702 29.27 3.10 8.40
N GLY A 703 30.00 2.01 8.22
CA GLY A 703 31.24 1.95 7.43
C GLY A 703 31.01 1.51 5.98
N HIS A 704 31.91 0.68 5.45
CA HIS A 704 31.70 0.02 4.15
C HIS A 704 30.87 -1.25 4.33
N GLN A 705 29.54 -1.06 4.37
CA GLN A 705 28.56 -2.12 4.61
C GLN A 705 28.73 -2.90 5.93
N ILE A 706 29.20 -2.21 6.98
CA ILE A 706 29.45 -2.76 8.32
C ILE A 706 28.92 -1.75 9.35
N TRP A 707 28.23 -2.26 10.38
CA TRP A 707 27.66 -1.44 11.45
C TRP A 707 28.67 -1.23 12.58
N MET A 708 28.70 -0.03 13.14
CA MET A 708 29.41 0.23 14.41
C MET A 708 28.49 -0.04 15.59
N THR A 709 29.06 -0.36 16.76
CA THR A 709 28.27 -0.62 17.97
C THR A 709 28.61 0.38 19.09
N ALA A 710 27.87 0.28 20.20
CA ALA A 710 28.07 1.13 21.37
C ALA A 710 29.48 0.97 21.98
N ARG A 711 30.07 -0.24 21.89
CA ARG A 711 31.44 -0.48 22.35
C ARG A 711 32.42 0.08 21.32
N LYS A 712 33.21 1.07 21.74
CA LYS A 712 34.16 1.76 20.86
C LYS A 712 35.07 0.76 20.11
N GLY A 713 35.13 0.91 18.78
CA GLY A 713 35.95 0.06 17.90
C GLY A 713 35.35 -1.31 17.60
N SER A 714 34.23 -1.68 18.22
CA SER A 714 33.51 -2.91 17.89
C SER A 714 32.62 -2.71 16.67
N PHE A 715 32.48 -3.76 15.87
CA PHE A 715 31.74 -3.73 14.61
C PHE A 715 30.92 -5.00 14.39
N LEU A 716 29.87 -4.88 13.58
CA LEU A 716 28.84 -5.90 13.40
C LEU A 716 28.52 -6.09 11.92
N PHE A 717 28.59 -7.34 11.45
CA PHE A 717 27.91 -7.74 10.23
C PHE A 717 26.49 -8.18 10.63
N ASN A 718 25.49 -7.49 10.08
CA ASN A 718 24.09 -7.63 10.52
C ASN A 718 23.21 -8.18 9.40
N GLY A 719 22.63 -9.35 9.62
CA GLY A 719 21.60 -9.97 8.80
C GLY A 719 20.24 -9.91 9.48
N ALA A 720 19.20 -9.71 8.66
CA ALA A 720 17.82 -9.81 9.11
C ALA A 720 17.55 -11.17 9.75
N PHE A 721 16.58 -11.24 10.65
CA PHE A 721 16.25 -12.43 11.43
C PHE A 721 17.32 -12.86 12.44
N GLY A 722 18.07 -11.92 12.99
CA GLY A 722 19.03 -12.18 14.05
C GLY A 722 20.29 -12.94 13.63
N GLN A 723 20.79 -12.67 12.42
CA GLN A 723 22.06 -13.24 11.92
C GLN A 723 23.19 -12.24 12.19
N TYR A 724 24.11 -12.58 13.10
CA TYR A 724 25.14 -11.65 13.56
C TYR A 724 26.54 -12.25 13.43
N MET A 725 27.49 -11.41 13.00
CA MET A 725 28.91 -11.57 13.33
C MET A 725 29.37 -10.30 14.04
N LEU A 726 29.61 -10.41 15.34
CA LEU A 726 30.09 -9.33 16.19
C LEU A 726 31.59 -9.51 16.45
N ALA A 727 32.37 -8.47 16.19
CA ALA A 727 33.78 -8.43 16.54
C ALA A 727 34.02 -7.40 17.65
N LEU A 728 34.80 -7.79 18.66
CA LEU A 728 35.24 -6.95 19.78
C LEU A 728 36.77 -6.86 19.74
N PRO A 729 37.38 -5.91 19.00
CA PRO A 729 38.82 -5.91 18.75
C PRO A 729 39.69 -5.70 19.98
N ASP A 730 39.25 -4.88 20.92
CA ASP A 730 39.93 -4.66 22.20
C ASP A 730 40.00 -5.94 23.04
N LEU A 731 39.04 -6.85 22.83
CA LEU A 731 39.00 -8.17 23.42
C LEU A 731 39.46 -9.26 22.44
N ASN A 732 39.82 -9.00 21.20
CA ASN A 732 40.12 -10.07 20.22
C ASN A 732 39.08 -11.24 20.24
N VAL A 733 37.79 -10.88 20.37
CA VAL A 733 36.65 -11.81 20.44
C VAL A 733 35.80 -11.69 19.17
N ILE A 734 35.31 -12.85 18.69
CA ILE A 734 34.26 -12.92 17.68
C ILE A 734 33.10 -13.72 18.22
N ILE A 735 31.88 -13.27 17.94
CA ILE A 735 30.65 -14.01 18.20
C ILE A 735 29.88 -14.09 16.90
N VAL A 736 29.58 -15.31 16.46
CA VAL A 736 28.64 -15.58 15.39
C VAL A 736 27.37 -16.14 16.03
N LEU A 737 26.21 -15.56 15.72
CA LEU A 737 24.91 -16.05 16.19
C LEU A 737 23.94 -16.08 15.00
N PHE A 738 23.31 -17.23 14.76
CA PHE A 738 22.19 -17.36 13.83
C PHE A 738 20.91 -17.62 14.62
N SER A 739 19.80 -17.03 14.16
CA SER A 739 18.52 -17.10 14.86
C SER A 739 17.31 -17.03 13.93
N GLY A 740 16.10 -17.06 14.50
CA GLY A 740 14.83 -16.81 13.82
C GLY A 740 14.11 -15.61 14.43
N SER A 741 14.84 -14.55 14.81
CA SER A 741 14.28 -13.40 15.52
C SER A 741 13.45 -12.51 14.59
N ALA A 742 12.43 -11.82 15.12
CA ALA A 742 11.80 -10.69 14.43
C ALA A 742 12.46 -9.34 14.75
N ARG A 743 13.48 -9.31 15.62
CA ARG A 743 14.26 -8.11 15.92
C ARG A 743 15.35 -7.93 14.87
N LEU A 744 15.52 -6.68 14.45
CA LEU A 744 16.43 -6.34 13.35
C LEU A 744 17.89 -6.22 13.81
N PHE A 745 18.10 -5.68 15.02
CA PHE A 745 19.42 -5.55 15.61
C PHE A 745 19.47 -6.17 17.01
N ALA A 746 20.69 -6.40 17.47
CA ALA A 746 20.99 -7.02 18.76
C ALA A 746 21.05 -6.04 19.94
N GLN A 747 20.75 -4.75 19.74
CA GLN A 747 20.81 -3.70 20.77
C GLN A 747 19.63 -3.81 21.75
N GLY A 748 19.89 -3.75 23.06
CA GLY A 748 18.89 -4.04 24.08
C GLY A 748 18.63 -5.53 24.31
N GLY A 749 19.44 -6.40 23.68
CA GLY A 749 19.31 -7.87 23.70
C GLY A 749 20.67 -8.57 23.70
N VAL A 750 21.00 -9.31 22.64
CA VAL A 750 22.25 -10.12 22.57
C VAL A 750 23.51 -9.29 22.85
N LEU A 751 23.61 -8.04 22.38
CA LEU A 751 24.78 -7.20 22.65
C LEU A 751 24.95 -6.90 24.15
N ASP A 752 23.85 -6.74 24.89
CA ASP A 752 23.89 -6.45 26.32
C ASP A 752 24.30 -7.70 27.10
N TYR A 753 23.80 -8.88 26.69
CA TYR A 753 24.24 -10.16 27.27
C TYR A 753 25.73 -10.41 27.03
N VAL A 754 26.21 -10.13 25.81
CA VAL A 754 27.63 -10.23 25.48
C VAL A 754 28.47 -9.28 26.32
N THR A 755 28.04 -8.02 26.45
CA THR A 755 28.73 -7.00 27.26
C THR A 755 28.80 -7.45 28.72
N ALA A 756 27.68 -7.88 29.30
CA ALA A 756 27.61 -8.38 30.67
C ALA A 756 28.53 -9.59 30.93
N ALA A 757 28.66 -10.49 29.95
CA ALA A 757 29.51 -11.68 30.06
C ALA A 757 31.00 -11.39 29.85
N LEU A 758 31.36 -10.37 29.06
CA LEU A 758 32.73 -10.15 28.59
C LEU A 758 33.42 -8.90 29.14
N ASP A 759 32.76 -8.04 29.91
CA ASP A 759 33.36 -6.80 30.44
C ASP A 759 34.49 -7.04 31.46
N ASN A 760 34.54 -8.22 32.10
CA ASN A 760 35.56 -8.56 33.10
C ASN A 760 36.64 -9.51 32.56
N VAL A 761 36.86 -9.56 31.25
CA VAL A 761 37.84 -10.48 30.63
C VAL A 761 39.26 -9.97 30.82
N GLY A 762 40.13 -10.82 31.40
CA GLY A 762 41.54 -10.51 31.63
C GLY A 762 42.43 -10.86 30.43
N GLU A 763 43.63 -10.27 30.38
CA GLU A 763 44.64 -10.57 29.33
C GLU A 763 45.36 -11.91 29.54
N ARG A 764 45.30 -12.47 30.76
CA ARG A 764 46.02 -13.69 31.13
C ARG A 764 45.07 -14.88 31.26
N PRO A 765 45.55 -16.11 31.01
CA PRO A 765 44.78 -17.31 31.31
C PRO A 765 44.28 -17.32 32.77
N LEU A 766 43.03 -17.71 32.96
CA LEU A 766 42.43 -17.91 34.27
C LEU A 766 42.83 -19.29 34.84
N PRO A 767 42.82 -19.47 36.18
CA PRO A 767 42.90 -20.80 36.78
C PRO A 767 41.83 -21.72 36.20
N ARG A 768 42.17 -23.02 36.03
CA ARG A 768 41.19 -24.02 35.59
C ARG A 768 40.03 -24.10 36.57
N ASP A 769 38.81 -24.06 36.03
CA ASP A 769 37.57 -24.32 36.78
C ASP A 769 36.84 -25.55 36.20
N PRO A 770 37.12 -26.76 36.72
CA PRO A 770 36.47 -27.98 36.23
C PRO A 770 34.95 -27.98 36.39
N ARG A 771 34.42 -27.30 37.43
CA ARG A 771 32.97 -27.26 37.68
C ARG A 771 32.29 -26.34 36.69
N GLY A 772 32.84 -25.14 36.47
CA GLY A 772 32.36 -24.22 35.45
C GLY A 772 32.42 -24.83 34.05
N ALA A 773 33.52 -25.51 33.71
CA ALA A 773 33.68 -26.17 32.42
C ALA A 773 32.66 -27.30 32.20
N GLU A 774 32.39 -28.12 33.23
CA GLU A 774 31.38 -29.18 33.14
C GLU A 774 29.96 -28.60 33.05
N ALA A 775 29.65 -27.53 33.80
CA ALA A 775 28.38 -26.83 33.70
C ALA A 775 28.15 -26.27 32.28
N LEU A 776 29.16 -25.57 31.73
CA LEU A 776 29.11 -25.05 30.36
C LEU A 776 28.89 -26.16 29.35
N LYS A 777 29.63 -27.27 29.45
CA LYS A 777 29.47 -28.42 28.55
C LYS A 777 28.05 -29.00 28.59
N ASN A 778 27.46 -29.13 29.79
CA ASN A 778 26.08 -29.62 29.93
C ASN A 778 25.08 -28.66 29.29
N THR A 779 25.24 -27.36 29.50
CA THR A 779 24.42 -26.31 28.90
C THR A 779 24.50 -26.33 27.38
N LEU A 780 25.71 -26.40 26.81
CA LEU A 780 25.92 -26.50 25.35
C LEU A 780 25.21 -27.71 24.74
N CYS A 781 25.20 -28.85 25.43
CA CYS A 781 24.54 -30.09 24.97
C CYS A 781 23.01 -30.08 25.15
N ALA A 782 22.46 -29.21 26.00
CA ALA A 782 21.04 -29.19 26.36
C ALA A 782 20.21 -28.17 25.55
N MET A 783 20.84 -27.39 24.68
CA MET A 783 20.16 -26.33 23.92
C MET A 783 19.11 -26.90 22.93
N SER A 784 17.90 -26.35 22.99
CA SER A 784 16.81 -26.68 22.07
C SER A 784 16.10 -25.43 21.58
N ALA A 785 15.78 -25.40 20.29
CA ALA A 785 15.07 -24.29 19.66
C ALA A 785 13.73 -24.04 20.36
N ARG A 786 13.34 -22.76 20.44
CA ARG A 786 12.07 -22.33 21.02
C ARG A 786 11.02 -22.10 19.94
N TYR A 787 9.75 -22.11 20.37
CA TYR A 787 8.59 -21.91 19.50
C TYR A 787 7.76 -20.70 19.97
N ARG A 788 7.03 -20.09 19.04
CA ARG A 788 6.14 -18.97 19.36
C ARG A 788 4.87 -19.44 20.07
N ALA A 789 4.45 -18.74 21.12
CA ALA A 789 3.13 -18.94 21.74
C ALA A 789 2.00 -18.52 20.76
N PRO A 790 0.79 -19.13 20.82
CA PRO A 790 0.33 -20.13 21.78
C PRO A 790 0.43 -21.54 21.19
N PHE A 791 1.56 -21.89 20.55
CA PHE A 791 1.81 -23.28 20.14
C PHE A 791 1.56 -24.25 21.31
N TYR A 792 1.85 -23.79 22.54
CA TYR A 792 1.50 -24.42 23.80
C TYR A 792 0.35 -23.67 24.51
N SER A 793 -0.69 -24.41 24.94
CA SER A 793 -1.60 -24.00 26.01
C SER A 793 -1.63 -25.07 27.11
N GLY A 794 -1.34 -24.67 28.35
CA GLY A 794 -1.35 -25.58 29.51
C GLY A 794 -2.75 -26.06 29.92
N GLU A 795 -3.81 -25.59 29.26
CA GLU A 795 -5.19 -25.98 29.52
C GLU A 795 -5.60 -27.28 28.80
N ARG A 796 -4.73 -27.87 27.96
CA ARG A 796 -5.05 -29.05 27.12
C ARG A 796 -4.35 -30.32 27.61
N VAL A 797 -5.01 -31.46 27.43
CA VAL A 797 -4.47 -32.79 27.78
C VAL A 797 -3.76 -33.41 26.58
N SER A 798 -2.52 -33.85 26.78
CA SER A 798 -1.74 -34.58 25.76
C SER A 798 -2.22 -36.02 25.63
N VAL A 799 -2.37 -36.51 24.39
CA VAL A 799 -2.63 -37.94 24.10
C VAL A 799 -1.43 -38.57 23.41
N PRO A 800 -1.16 -39.88 23.53
CA PRO A 800 -0.05 -40.52 22.83
C PRO A 800 -0.16 -40.36 21.29
N LEU A 801 0.96 -40.11 20.61
CA LEU A 801 0.99 -40.01 19.15
C LEU A 801 0.50 -41.30 18.49
N GLU A 802 0.79 -42.46 19.10
CA GLU A 802 0.37 -43.77 18.60
C GLU A 802 -1.16 -43.84 18.44
N GLU A 803 -1.92 -43.33 19.41
CA GLU A 803 -3.38 -43.30 19.37
C GLU A 803 -3.91 -42.46 18.20
N MET A 804 -3.25 -41.32 17.94
CA MET A 804 -3.56 -40.50 16.78
C MET A 804 -3.20 -41.22 15.47
N ALA A 805 -2.07 -41.92 15.44
CA ALA A 805 -1.63 -42.70 14.28
C ALA A 805 -2.62 -43.83 13.97
N GLU A 806 -3.20 -44.49 14.98
CA GLU A 806 -4.25 -45.49 14.76
C GLU A 806 -5.50 -44.89 14.14
N THR A 807 -5.91 -43.70 14.62
CA THR A 807 -7.10 -42.99 14.16
C THR A 807 -6.98 -42.56 12.70
N LEU A 808 -5.80 -42.05 12.32
CA LEU A 808 -5.55 -41.47 11.00
C LEU A 808 -5.04 -42.46 9.96
N ASN A 809 -4.58 -43.65 10.35
CA ASN A 809 -3.96 -44.59 9.43
C ASN A 809 -4.86 -44.93 8.22
N GLY A 810 -4.32 -44.71 7.01
CA GLY A 810 -5.00 -44.98 5.74
C GLY A 810 -5.99 -43.89 5.31
N ARG A 811 -6.14 -42.81 6.09
CA ARG A 811 -7.01 -41.69 5.72
C ARG A 811 -6.32 -40.74 4.74
N VAL A 812 -7.08 -40.29 3.75
CA VAL A 812 -6.65 -39.33 2.73
C VAL A 812 -7.64 -38.18 2.76
N TYR A 813 -7.20 -36.96 3.03
CA TYR A 813 -8.10 -35.80 2.97
C TYR A 813 -7.74 -34.95 1.76
N SER A 814 -8.76 -34.55 0.99
CA SER A 814 -8.63 -33.66 -0.16
C SER A 814 -9.11 -32.24 0.18
N PHE A 815 -8.51 -31.25 -0.45
CA PHE A 815 -8.79 -29.83 -0.22
C PHE A 815 -9.21 -29.13 -1.52
N ASP A 816 -10.11 -28.15 -1.39
CA ASP A 816 -10.40 -27.21 -2.47
C ASP A 816 -9.19 -26.29 -2.73
N ALA A 817 -9.19 -25.55 -3.86
CA ALA A 817 -8.13 -24.62 -4.21
C ALA A 817 -7.82 -23.64 -3.06
N ASN A 818 -6.54 -23.55 -2.68
CA ASN A 818 -6.08 -22.75 -1.54
C ASN A 818 -4.61 -22.33 -1.73
N ILE A 819 -4.08 -21.60 -0.74
CA ILE A 819 -2.69 -21.11 -0.71
C ILE A 819 -1.88 -21.70 0.47
N GLY A 820 -2.44 -22.70 1.15
CA GLY A 820 -1.79 -23.41 2.25
C GLY A 820 -0.69 -24.33 1.73
N GLY A 821 0.41 -24.43 2.47
CA GLY A 821 1.57 -25.24 2.07
C GLY A 821 2.60 -25.36 3.17
N LEU A 822 3.56 -26.25 2.99
CA LEU A 822 4.54 -26.60 4.01
C LEU A 822 5.66 -25.56 4.17
N MET A 823 6.04 -24.89 3.09
CA MET A 823 7.11 -23.88 3.12
C MET A 823 6.60 -22.53 3.67
N PRO A 824 7.35 -21.82 4.54
CA PRO A 824 6.99 -20.49 5.02
C PRO A 824 6.88 -19.44 3.90
N PHE A 825 5.93 -18.50 4.02
CA PHE A 825 5.61 -17.53 2.95
C PHE A 825 6.78 -16.60 2.63
N ILE A 826 7.49 -16.12 3.65
CA ILE A 826 8.63 -15.20 3.46
C ILE A 826 9.77 -15.91 2.74
N LEU A 827 10.03 -17.16 3.09
CA LEU A 827 11.03 -17.99 2.42
C LEU A 827 10.63 -18.21 0.95
N GLN A 828 9.35 -18.48 0.69
CA GLN A 828 8.83 -18.60 -0.68
C GLN A 828 9.04 -17.33 -1.51
N SER A 829 8.82 -16.17 -0.89
CA SER A 829 9.04 -14.87 -1.53
C SER A 829 10.52 -14.65 -1.89
N GLY A 830 11.44 -14.93 -0.96
CA GLY A 830 12.89 -14.80 -1.23
C GLY A 830 13.37 -15.65 -2.41
N HIS A 831 12.81 -16.86 -2.56
CA HIS A 831 13.14 -17.83 -3.60
C HIS A 831 12.28 -17.72 -4.87
N ASN A 832 11.22 -16.90 -4.87
CA ASN A 832 10.18 -16.86 -5.91
C ASN A 832 9.62 -18.26 -6.22
N ASN A 833 9.49 -19.14 -5.22
CA ASN A 833 9.14 -20.54 -5.43
C ASN A 833 7.77 -20.91 -4.83
N PHE A 834 6.81 -19.99 -4.87
CA PHE A 834 5.51 -20.12 -4.18
C PHE A 834 4.81 -21.48 -4.38
N THR A 835 4.03 -21.90 -3.38
CA THR A 835 3.21 -23.13 -3.40
C THR A 835 2.00 -22.95 -4.33
N THR A 836 1.55 -24.04 -4.93
CA THR A 836 0.28 -24.10 -5.69
C THR A 836 -0.92 -24.37 -4.80
N GLY A 837 -0.70 -24.53 -3.49
CA GLY A 837 -1.73 -24.94 -2.53
C GLY A 837 -1.72 -26.45 -2.27
N LEU A 838 -2.10 -26.83 -1.04
CA LEU A 838 -2.27 -28.21 -0.60
C LEU A 838 -3.50 -28.82 -1.28
N SER A 839 -3.35 -29.89 -2.04
CA SER A 839 -4.46 -30.61 -2.66
C SER A 839 -4.88 -31.84 -1.86
N GLN A 840 -3.91 -32.53 -1.24
CA GLN A 840 -4.17 -33.74 -0.45
C GLN A 840 -3.23 -33.88 0.74
N ILE A 841 -3.70 -34.51 1.81
CA ILE A 841 -2.88 -35.02 2.90
C ILE A 841 -3.21 -36.50 3.14
N VAL A 842 -2.19 -37.34 3.17
CA VAL A 842 -2.30 -38.79 3.37
C VAL A 842 -1.63 -39.15 4.69
N PHE A 843 -2.32 -39.95 5.50
CA PHE A 843 -1.82 -40.43 6.77
C PHE A 843 -1.59 -41.94 6.75
N SER A 844 -0.46 -42.40 7.28
CA SER A 844 -0.15 -43.82 7.42
C SER A 844 0.68 -44.09 8.68
N ARG A 845 0.69 -45.33 9.17
CA ARG A 845 1.56 -45.71 10.30
C ARG A 845 3.03 -45.65 9.88
N ALA A 846 3.85 -45.01 10.72
CA ALA A 846 5.31 -45.13 10.66
C ALA A 846 5.81 -46.20 11.65
N GLU A 847 7.11 -46.48 11.62
CA GLU A 847 7.73 -47.41 12.57
C GLU A 847 7.55 -46.97 14.03
N LYS A 848 7.51 -47.93 14.96
CA LYS A 848 7.48 -47.70 16.43
C LYS A 848 6.35 -46.77 16.91
N GLY A 849 5.16 -46.90 16.34
CA GLY A 849 3.98 -46.11 16.75
C GLY A 849 3.98 -44.66 16.25
N GLY A 850 4.88 -44.30 15.33
CA GLY A 850 4.90 -42.98 14.70
C GLY A 850 3.80 -42.78 13.64
N LEU A 851 3.67 -41.54 13.17
CA LEU A 851 2.73 -41.14 12.11
C LEU A 851 3.50 -40.66 10.88
N ALA A 852 3.27 -41.27 9.72
CA ALA A 852 3.77 -40.79 8.44
C ALA A 852 2.71 -39.92 7.75
N ILE A 853 3.15 -38.79 7.20
CA ILE A 853 2.32 -37.81 6.50
C ILE A 853 2.89 -37.59 5.10
N GLU A 854 2.01 -37.59 4.11
CA GLU A 854 2.32 -37.11 2.76
C GLU A 854 1.44 -35.89 2.46
N MET A 855 2.06 -34.76 2.14
CA MET A 855 1.37 -33.54 1.72
C MET A 855 1.60 -33.35 0.21
N VAL A 856 0.51 -33.32 -0.56
CA VAL A 856 0.55 -33.12 -2.02
C VAL A 856 0.28 -31.65 -2.32
N GLU A 857 1.26 -30.97 -2.90
CA GLU A 857 1.23 -29.56 -3.27
C GLU A 857 1.54 -29.43 -4.77
N GLY A 858 0.48 -29.41 -5.59
CA GLY A 858 0.60 -29.42 -7.05
C GLY A 858 1.27 -30.70 -7.56
N GLU A 859 2.42 -30.58 -8.21
CA GLU A 859 3.20 -31.72 -8.71
C GLU A 859 4.15 -32.32 -7.67
N TYR A 860 4.29 -31.70 -6.49
CA TYR A 860 5.22 -32.12 -5.44
C TYR A 860 4.50 -32.91 -4.35
N THR A 861 5.13 -33.98 -3.86
CA THR A 861 4.66 -34.75 -2.72
C THR A 861 5.74 -34.74 -1.63
N HIS A 862 5.41 -34.16 -0.49
CA HIS A 862 6.29 -34.03 0.67
C HIS A 862 5.98 -35.14 1.66
N ARG A 863 6.89 -36.11 1.81
CA ARG A 863 6.74 -37.21 2.78
C ARG A 863 7.64 -36.97 3.99
N PHE A 864 7.06 -37.00 5.18
CA PHE A 864 7.79 -36.95 6.45
C PHE A 864 7.10 -37.84 7.49
N SER A 865 7.86 -38.28 8.48
CA SER A 865 7.34 -39.04 9.62
C SER A 865 7.41 -38.20 10.88
N LEU A 866 6.60 -38.55 11.86
CA LEU A 866 6.54 -37.95 13.18
C LEU A 866 6.72 -39.09 14.20
N LYS A 867 7.40 -38.79 15.30
CA LYS A 867 7.61 -39.74 16.40
C LYS A 867 7.29 -39.08 17.74
N GLU A 868 6.95 -39.90 18.71
CA GLU A 868 6.80 -39.47 20.09
C GLU A 868 8.13 -38.91 20.60
N SER A 869 8.12 -37.67 21.09
CA SER A 869 9.29 -36.97 21.65
C SER A 869 10.52 -36.87 20.72
N GLY A 870 10.79 -35.66 20.23
CA GLY A 870 11.98 -35.31 19.46
C GLY A 870 11.75 -35.17 17.97
N TYR A 871 12.85 -35.00 17.21
CA TYR A 871 12.78 -34.62 15.80
C TYR A 871 12.99 -35.78 14.82
N THR A 872 12.32 -35.71 13.68
CA THR A 872 12.55 -36.52 12.47
C THR A 872 13.05 -35.64 11.34
N ALA A 873 13.77 -36.22 10.38
CA ALA A 873 14.32 -35.48 9.24
C ALA A 873 13.50 -35.78 7.97
N ALA A 874 13.30 -34.75 7.16
CA ALA A 874 12.85 -34.91 5.79
C ALA A 874 13.42 -33.80 4.89
N THR A 875 13.42 -34.08 3.60
CA THR A 875 13.86 -33.15 2.56
C THR A 875 12.63 -32.62 1.83
N ILE A 876 12.47 -31.30 1.79
CA ILE A 876 11.34 -30.60 1.18
C ILE A 876 11.79 -30.02 -0.16
N THR A 877 11.17 -30.46 -1.25
CA THR A 877 11.48 -29.97 -2.60
C THR A 877 10.32 -29.14 -3.12
N GLN A 878 10.55 -27.85 -3.35
CA GLN A 878 9.51 -26.94 -3.85
C GLN A 878 10.00 -26.24 -5.11
N ARG A 879 9.33 -26.53 -6.22
CA ARG A 879 9.70 -26.04 -7.57
C ARG A 879 11.15 -26.34 -7.98
N GLY A 880 11.75 -27.38 -7.40
CA GLY A 880 13.14 -27.80 -7.66
C GLY A 880 14.16 -27.29 -6.64
N ASP A 881 13.82 -26.28 -5.82
CA ASP A 881 14.63 -25.89 -4.67
C ASP A 881 14.48 -26.91 -3.55
N VAL A 882 15.60 -27.30 -2.93
CA VAL A 882 15.65 -28.38 -1.93
C VAL A 882 16.04 -27.83 -0.56
N PHE A 883 15.23 -28.11 0.45
CA PHE A 883 15.44 -27.67 1.83
C PHE A 883 15.48 -28.83 2.81
N GLU A 884 16.38 -28.76 3.78
CA GLU A 884 16.42 -29.69 4.90
C GLU A 884 15.45 -29.22 6.00
N ALA A 885 14.53 -30.10 6.38
CA ALA A 885 13.54 -29.83 7.42
C ALA A 885 13.60 -30.84 8.57
N ARG A 886 13.27 -30.37 9.76
CA ARG A 886 13.20 -31.19 10.99
C ARG A 886 11.82 -31.04 11.60
N PHE A 887 11.15 -32.16 11.80
CA PHE A 887 9.76 -32.22 12.22
C PHE A 887 9.64 -32.68 13.67
N ALA A 888 8.84 -31.98 14.45
CA ALA A 888 8.37 -32.41 15.76
C ALA A 888 6.85 -32.33 15.79
N VAL A 889 6.23 -33.08 16.70
CA VAL A 889 4.78 -33.08 16.89
C VAL A 889 4.44 -33.05 18.36
N GLN A 890 3.35 -32.36 18.66
CA GLN A 890 2.62 -32.46 19.91
C GLN A 890 1.15 -32.74 19.61
N THR A 891 0.57 -33.65 20.37
CA THR A 891 -0.81 -34.11 20.23
C THR A 891 -1.65 -33.60 21.38
N GLU A 892 -2.84 -33.09 21.09
CA GLU A 892 -3.73 -32.49 22.09
C GLU A 892 -5.17 -32.95 21.88
N VAL A 893 -5.92 -33.02 22.98
CA VAL A 893 -7.38 -33.18 22.95
C VAL A 893 -8.03 -32.04 23.72
N SER A 894 -9.02 -31.39 23.10
CA SER A 894 -9.79 -30.31 23.74
C SER A 894 -10.84 -30.87 24.71
N GLU A 895 -11.42 -30.00 25.56
CA GLU A 895 -12.56 -30.37 26.42
C GLU A 895 -13.77 -30.89 25.62
N ALA A 896 -13.92 -30.44 24.37
CA ALA A 896 -14.96 -30.89 23.45
C ALA A 896 -14.63 -32.24 22.75
N GLY A 897 -13.47 -32.83 23.03
CA GLY A 897 -13.02 -34.11 22.46
C GLY A 897 -12.36 -34.01 21.08
N GLU A 898 -12.16 -32.80 20.54
CA GLU A 898 -11.47 -32.59 19.27
C GLU A 898 -9.98 -32.93 19.40
N ARG A 899 -9.48 -33.79 18.52
CA ARG A 899 -8.07 -34.20 18.50
C ARG A 899 -7.27 -33.31 17.55
N THR A 900 -6.09 -32.88 17.98
CA THR A 900 -5.24 -31.96 17.24
C THR A 900 -3.80 -32.46 17.16
N LEU A 901 -3.20 -32.38 15.96
CA LEU A 901 -1.75 -32.48 15.73
C LEU A 901 -1.17 -31.08 15.57
N ASN A 902 -0.31 -30.67 16.49
CA ASN A 902 0.50 -29.47 16.34
C ASN A 902 1.90 -29.88 15.85
N ILE A 903 2.19 -29.64 14.58
CA ILE A 903 3.44 -30.01 13.91
C ILE A 903 4.32 -28.78 13.76
N ILE A 904 5.61 -28.95 14.05
CA ILE A 904 6.65 -27.93 13.86
C ILE A 904 7.60 -28.44 12.79
N ALA A 905 7.86 -27.64 11.77
CA ALA A 905 8.86 -27.93 10.76
C ALA A 905 9.93 -26.83 10.74
N HIS A 906 11.10 -27.11 11.30
CA HIS A 906 12.26 -26.22 11.20
C HIS A 906 12.94 -26.41 9.86
N PHE A 907 13.05 -25.34 9.06
CA PHE A 907 13.86 -25.33 7.84
C PHE A 907 15.29 -24.97 8.26
N ILE A 908 16.07 -25.97 8.68
CA ILE A 908 17.30 -25.80 9.48
C ILE A 908 18.46 -25.09 8.77
N GLU A 909 18.31 -24.80 7.48
CA GLU A 909 19.25 -24.02 6.67
C GLU A 909 18.84 -22.53 6.60
N THR A 910 17.76 -22.15 7.28
CA THR A 910 17.10 -20.84 7.18
C THR A 910 16.61 -20.37 8.56
N PRO A 911 16.32 -19.07 8.72
CA PRO A 911 15.69 -18.54 9.94
C PRO A 911 14.26 -19.00 10.22
N PHE A 912 13.61 -19.73 9.30
CA PHE A 912 12.16 -19.92 9.34
C PHE A 912 11.73 -21.29 9.86
N THR A 913 10.62 -21.26 10.60
CA THR A 913 9.92 -22.45 11.09
C THR A 913 8.47 -22.40 10.64
N ARG A 914 7.95 -23.50 10.11
CA ARG A 914 6.51 -23.67 9.83
C ARG A 914 5.83 -24.30 11.02
N LEU A 915 4.64 -23.80 11.35
CA LEU A 915 3.75 -24.36 12.35
C LEU A 915 2.47 -24.81 11.65
N LEU A 916 2.07 -26.07 11.84
CA LEU A 916 0.83 -26.62 11.31
C LEU A 916 -0.01 -27.12 12.46
N ARG A 917 -1.24 -26.63 12.58
CA ARG A 917 -2.23 -27.17 13.51
C ARG A 917 -3.30 -27.89 12.71
N ILE A 918 -3.30 -29.22 12.78
CA ILE A 918 -4.28 -30.09 12.12
C ILE A 918 -5.30 -30.53 13.17
N THR A 919 -6.53 -30.06 13.07
CA THR A 919 -7.62 -30.39 14.00
C THR A 919 -8.65 -31.26 13.30
N LEU A 920 -9.04 -32.38 13.92
CA LEU A 920 -10.12 -33.24 13.45
C LEU A 920 -11.46 -32.63 13.90
N THR A 921 -12.15 -31.96 12.98
CA THR A 921 -13.39 -31.20 13.25
C THR A 921 -14.67 -32.04 13.10
N GLY A 922 -14.54 -33.33 12.77
CA GLY A 922 -15.62 -34.28 12.58
C GLY A 922 -15.08 -35.67 12.21
N GLU A 923 -15.95 -36.64 11.93
CA GLU A 923 -15.51 -38.00 11.54
C GLU A 923 -14.73 -38.00 10.21
N ASP A 924 -15.19 -37.21 9.23
CA ASP A 924 -14.68 -37.18 7.85
C ASP A 924 -14.10 -35.81 7.43
N THR A 925 -13.88 -34.91 8.39
CA THR A 925 -13.39 -33.55 8.11
C THR A 925 -12.24 -33.17 9.01
N LEU A 926 -11.28 -32.43 8.46
CA LEU A 926 -10.21 -31.82 9.24
C LEU A 926 -9.98 -30.37 8.81
N SER A 927 -9.39 -29.59 9.71
CA SER A 927 -8.94 -28.23 9.48
C SER A 927 -7.43 -28.16 9.65
N ILE A 928 -6.72 -27.48 8.75
CA ILE A 928 -5.30 -27.16 8.91
C ILE A 928 -5.13 -25.66 9.02
N GLU A 929 -4.61 -25.19 10.14
CA GLU A 929 -4.17 -23.82 10.35
C GLU A 929 -2.65 -23.76 10.13
N PHE A 930 -2.23 -22.91 9.20
CA PHE A 930 -0.85 -22.67 8.85
C PHE A 930 -0.36 -21.36 9.46
N ASP A 931 0.74 -21.45 10.19
CA ASP A 931 1.43 -20.34 10.82
C ASP A 931 2.95 -20.50 10.65
N GLU A 932 3.72 -19.47 10.97
CA GLU A 932 5.18 -19.47 10.80
C GLU A 932 5.87 -18.59 11.82
N SER A 933 7.13 -18.92 12.12
CA SER A 933 8.01 -18.13 12.98
C SER A 933 9.29 -17.75 12.22
N PRO A 934 9.66 -16.46 12.17
CA PRO A 934 8.88 -15.28 12.56
C PRO A 934 7.50 -15.19 11.89
N SER A 935 6.54 -14.48 12.49
CA SER A 935 5.25 -14.27 11.82
C SER A 935 5.42 -13.42 10.56
N ILE A 936 4.56 -13.63 9.57
CA ILE A 936 4.47 -12.76 8.38
C ILE A 936 4.37 -11.29 8.80
N LYS A 937 3.58 -11.00 9.85
CA LYS A 937 3.39 -9.66 10.37
C LYS A 937 4.70 -9.07 10.91
N ASP A 938 5.33 -9.73 11.87
CA ASP A 938 6.51 -9.19 12.56
C ASP A 938 7.69 -9.06 11.60
N ALA A 939 7.86 -10.02 10.69
CA ALA A 939 8.88 -9.92 9.66
C ALA A 939 8.60 -8.81 8.64
N SER A 940 7.33 -8.58 8.27
CA SER A 940 6.97 -7.47 7.39
C SER A 940 7.23 -6.12 8.06
N GLU A 941 6.89 -5.99 9.35
CA GLU A 941 7.19 -4.79 10.15
C GLU A 941 8.71 -4.54 10.23
N MET A 942 9.50 -5.58 10.56
CA MET A 942 10.96 -5.53 10.57
C MET A 942 11.54 -5.08 9.22
N LEU A 943 11.07 -5.65 8.11
CA LEU A 943 11.50 -5.29 6.76
C LEU A 943 11.08 -3.87 6.38
N MET A 944 9.92 -3.38 6.85
CA MET A 944 9.48 -1.99 6.60
C MET A 944 10.28 -0.96 7.40
N GLU A 945 10.71 -1.30 8.61
CA GLU A 945 11.61 -0.47 9.42
C GLU A 945 12.98 -0.33 8.78
N LEU A 946 13.53 -1.42 8.23
CA LEU A 946 14.79 -1.45 7.47
C LEU A 946 14.83 -0.44 6.34
N ILE A 947 13.75 -0.31 5.58
CA ILE A 947 13.64 0.57 4.41
C ILE A 947 13.12 1.99 4.76
N GLY A 948 12.95 2.29 6.05
CA GLY A 948 12.48 3.59 6.55
C GLY A 948 11.01 3.91 6.23
N VAL A 949 10.21 2.92 5.83
CA VAL A 949 8.83 3.12 5.34
C VAL A 949 7.83 3.41 6.46
N THR A 950 8.11 3.03 7.70
CA THR A 950 7.28 3.37 8.88
C THR A 950 7.13 4.88 9.11
N ARG A 951 7.96 5.71 8.46
CA ARG A 951 7.92 7.18 8.54
C ARG A 951 7.33 7.88 7.30
N ILE A 952 6.90 7.13 6.28
CA ILE A 952 6.24 7.71 5.10
C ILE A 952 4.77 7.96 5.43
N GLU A 953 4.25 9.16 5.12
CA GLU A 953 2.83 9.51 5.24
C GLU A 953 1.89 8.47 4.58
N VAL A 954 2.39 7.70 3.61
CA VAL A 954 1.73 6.54 2.98
C VAL A 954 1.29 5.50 4.02
N VAL A 955 2.13 5.14 4.98
CA VAL A 955 1.77 4.16 6.04
C VAL A 955 0.72 4.77 6.98
N ARG A 956 0.80 6.05 7.30
CA ARG A 956 -0.21 6.76 8.10
C ARG A 956 -1.57 6.85 7.39
N ASN A 957 -1.58 6.83 6.06
CA ASN A 957 -2.78 6.82 5.21
C ASN A 957 -3.32 5.40 4.93
N VAL A 958 -2.46 4.37 5.00
CA VAL A 958 -2.82 2.95 4.82
C VAL A 958 -3.22 2.29 6.15
N LEU A 959 -2.66 2.71 7.29
CA LEU A 959 -3.02 2.18 8.62
C LEU A 959 -4.52 2.25 8.94
N PRO A 960 -5.26 3.32 8.60
CA PRO A 960 -6.72 3.37 8.77
C PRO A 960 -7.45 2.38 7.86
N LEU A 961 -6.88 2.02 6.70
CA LEU A 961 -7.41 1.00 5.79
C LEU A 961 -7.15 -0.41 6.32
N LEU A 962 -6.01 -0.64 6.96
CA LEU A 962 -5.70 -1.85 7.74
C LEU A 962 -6.61 -2.02 8.98
N LYS A 963 -7.39 -1.00 9.34
CA LYS A 963 -8.38 -1.04 10.43
C LYS A 963 -9.82 -1.28 9.97
N GLN A 964 -10.09 -1.34 8.66
CA GLN A 964 -11.41 -1.72 8.15
C GLN A 964 -11.59 -3.24 8.23
N GLU A 965 -12.71 -3.70 8.78
CA GLU A 965 -13.00 -5.13 9.04
C GLU A 965 -12.77 -6.05 7.83
N ARG A 966 -13.11 -5.59 6.61
CA ARG A 966 -12.92 -6.37 5.36
C ARG A 966 -11.45 -6.59 4.99
N MET A 967 -10.60 -5.57 5.19
CA MET A 967 -9.15 -5.68 4.93
C MET A 967 -8.46 -6.42 6.06
N GLN A 968 -8.90 -6.25 7.32
CA GLN A 968 -8.44 -7.08 8.42
C GLN A 968 -8.80 -8.55 8.22
N HIS A 969 -9.99 -8.85 7.69
CA HIS A 969 -10.35 -10.21 7.32
C HIS A 969 -9.41 -10.74 6.24
N THR A 970 -9.25 -10.02 5.12
CA THR A 970 -8.35 -10.41 4.03
C THR A 970 -6.91 -10.62 4.52
N LEU A 971 -6.34 -9.69 5.28
CA LEU A 971 -5.00 -9.81 5.86
C LEU A 971 -4.90 -10.96 6.86
N ARG A 972 -5.91 -11.18 7.71
CA ARG A 972 -5.97 -12.33 8.64
C ARG A 972 -6.03 -13.66 7.88
N THR A 973 -6.75 -13.73 6.77
CA THR A 973 -6.80 -14.92 5.88
C THR A 973 -5.44 -15.23 5.25
N PHE A 974 -4.52 -14.26 5.17
CA PHE A 974 -3.17 -14.45 4.63
C PHE A 974 -2.09 -14.63 5.71
N THR A 975 -2.20 -13.95 6.87
CA THR A 975 -1.22 -14.11 7.96
C THR A 975 -1.30 -15.47 8.63
N THR A 976 -2.51 -16.04 8.63
CA THR A 976 -2.79 -17.38 9.15
C THR A 976 -3.76 -18.04 8.18
N VAL A 977 -3.23 -18.92 7.33
CA VAL A 977 -4.04 -19.59 6.31
C VAL A 977 -4.73 -20.78 6.96
N THR A 978 -6.05 -20.86 6.87
CA THR A 978 -6.81 -22.03 7.35
C THR A 978 -7.49 -22.72 6.16
N VAL A 979 -7.29 -24.03 6.03
CA VAL A 979 -7.89 -24.84 4.97
C VAL A 979 -8.71 -25.97 5.57
N GLN A 980 -9.83 -26.33 4.92
CA GLN A 980 -10.70 -27.43 5.34
C GLN A 980 -10.54 -28.60 4.37
N GLY A 981 -10.24 -29.77 4.91
CA GLY A 981 -10.10 -31.02 4.17
C GLY A 981 -11.28 -31.95 4.42
N LYS A 982 -11.63 -32.73 3.40
CA LYS A 982 -12.65 -33.79 3.47
C LYS A 982 -12.03 -35.12 3.10
N LEU A 983 -12.38 -36.18 3.85
CA LEU A 983 -11.91 -37.55 3.64
C LEU A 983 -12.26 -38.08 2.25
#